data_AF-A0A922MFT7-F1
#
_entry.id   AF-A0A922MFT7-F1
#
_cell.length_a   1.000
_cell.length_b   1.000
_cell.length_c   1.000
_cell.angle_alpha   90.00
_cell.angle_beta   90.00
_cell.angle_gamma   90.00
#
_symmetry.space_group_name_H-M   'P 1'
#
loop_
_entity.id
_entity.type
_entity.pdbx_description
1 polymer ?
#
loop_
_entity_poly.entity_id
_entity_poly.type
_entity_poly.pdbx_seq_one_letter_code
_entity_poly.pdbx_strand_id
1 'polypeptide(L)'
;MKLVCGIYWTYCNIKDGTDGNDTCKSYEFYQRDIEMIKFLGVDFYRFSISWPRVLPNGFANKISEVGIGYYSRLVDELLANGIEPVVTIYHWDLPQNLQDLGGWANPLIADWFEDYARVLFDALGDRVKTWVTINEPKQFAIFGYGMTLCAPNIVSPGIGDYMAIKNLLIAHARVWHMYDKEYRPTQKGTCGIIIATDYREGASDSPEDIEAGKVALDFEVSFYSHPIFSTTGGFPERVVKRVAERSAQQGFPRSRLPEFTPEEIEYVKGTSDFFGFNHYSTLFYSADSYKPGMYEIPSYNDDVGAVGTYGSYATTSVPHTTKIPMGIRKALNWVKDSYNNPEVMIFENGFGDLGGKNDIDRIDYYIAYLDAILDAIEVDGCNITRYTAWSLMDNFEWMSGLRVLHYILAAALVTTSAADISAAKMRKLPEDLKLGVATASFQIEGGWNAAGTCGITIATDFREGLSDSAEDVELGYLAMDFEVGFYSHPIFSSTGGFPERLIKRIAEKSAEQGFPKSRLPELSQEEIDFIRGTSDFYGFNHYSTKFYTADGYTKGMYSIPSYDDDIGAVISYKDYDPAPTIHTTKIPNGIRKALNWVKDNYNNPTVLITENGYGTFGGNNDIDRIDYYKAYLNAILDAIEVDGSQNSVYSRLTSTMSKEHEKQDYQLYGTKTLSPRDLWTQTICHSLKKYGFNTKMTKQFICN
;
A
#
# COMPACT_ATOMS: atom_id res chain seq x y z
N MET A 1 -30.07 28.63 -16.96
CA MET A 1 -30.21 27.50 -17.90
C MET A 1 -30.15 26.25 -17.03
N LYS A 2 -31.29 25.61 -16.73
CA LYS A 2 -31.31 24.39 -15.91
C LYS A 2 -30.49 23.35 -16.66
N LEU A 3 -29.35 22.93 -16.10
CA LEU A 3 -28.53 21.85 -16.64
C LEU A 3 -29.47 20.68 -16.92
N VAL A 4 -29.44 20.17 -18.15
CA VAL A 4 -30.18 18.96 -18.52
C VAL A 4 -29.45 17.82 -17.82
N CYS A 5 -29.84 17.67 -16.56
CA CYS A 5 -29.62 16.58 -15.65
C CYS A 5 -29.94 15.27 -16.38
N GLY A 6 -28.92 14.67 -17.01
CA GLY A 6 -28.96 13.26 -17.41
C GLY A 6 -29.44 12.46 -16.20
N ILE A 7 -30.31 11.49 -16.49
CA ILE A 7 -31.09 10.53 -15.67
C ILE A 7 -30.88 10.47 -14.13
N TYR A 8 -29.69 10.76 -13.60
CA TYR A 8 -29.31 10.71 -12.19
C TYR A 8 -30.28 11.34 -11.19
N TRP A 9 -31.01 12.40 -11.57
CA TRP A 9 -31.60 13.28 -10.56
C TRP A 9 -33.08 13.04 -10.28
N THR A 10 -33.79 12.37 -11.18
CA THR A 10 -35.24 12.20 -11.04
C THR A 10 -35.61 10.88 -10.35
N TYR A 11 -34.69 9.91 -10.30
CA TYR A 11 -35.03 8.52 -9.99
C TYR A 11 -34.20 7.86 -8.86
N CYS A 12 -33.11 8.46 -8.39
CA CYS A 12 -32.19 7.82 -7.45
C CYS A 12 -32.30 8.38 -6.02
N ASN A 13 -32.40 7.48 -5.02
CA ASN A 13 -32.38 7.85 -3.60
C ASN A 13 -30.93 7.98 -3.09
N ILE A 14 -30.36 9.19 -3.17
CA ILE A 14 -28.98 9.48 -2.72
C ILE A 14 -28.89 9.44 -1.19
N LYS A 15 -27.93 8.70 -0.64
CA LYS A 15 -27.82 8.41 0.81
C LYS A 15 -27.78 9.65 1.70
N ASP A 16 -27.20 10.74 1.21
CA ASP A 16 -27.02 11.99 1.96
C ASP A 16 -27.95 13.12 1.51
N GLY A 17 -28.81 12.86 0.52
CA GLY A 17 -29.73 13.84 -0.06
C GLY A 17 -29.06 14.94 -0.90
N THR A 18 -27.76 14.82 -1.19
CA THR A 18 -27.04 15.76 -2.07
C THR A 18 -27.35 15.52 -3.54
N ASP A 19 -26.95 16.47 -4.38
CA ASP A 19 -27.01 16.34 -5.83
C ASP A 19 -25.68 16.77 -6.48
N GLY A 20 -25.62 16.59 -7.80
CA GLY A 20 -24.45 16.84 -8.62
C GLY A 20 -24.41 18.24 -9.23
N ASN A 21 -25.31 19.15 -8.81
CA ASN A 21 -25.37 20.51 -9.33
C ASN A 21 -24.25 21.39 -8.76
N ASP A 22 -23.82 21.12 -7.52
CA ASP A 22 -22.80 21.90 -6.80
C ASP A 22 -21.74 20.96 -6.19
N THR A 23 -20.80 20.51 -7.04
CA THR A 23 -19.76 19.51 -6.70
C THR A 23 -18.35 20.09 -6.87
N CYS A 24 -17.44 19.40 -7.59
CA CYS A 24 -16.09 19.85 -7.87
C CYS A 24 -16.01 21.06 -8.82
N LYS A 25 -17.10 21.39 -9.54
CA LYS A 25 -17.18 22.54 -10.47
C LYS A 25 -16.07 22.57 -11.52
N SER A 26 -15.61 21.41 -11.98
CA SER A 26 -14.61 21.28 -13.04
C SER A 26 -15.02 22.00 -14.33
N TYR A 27 -16.32 22.15 -14.62
CA TYR A 27 -16.76 22.90 -15.80
C TYR A 27 -16.34 24.38 -15.76
N GLU A 28 -16.45 25.01 -14.58
CA GLU A 28 -16.03 26.38 -14.34
C GLU A 28 -14.53 26.50 -14.02
N PHE A 29 -13.97 25.51 -13.33
CA PHE A 29 -12.61 25.56 -12.77
C PHE A 29 -11.62 24.58 -13.40
N TYR A 30 -11.85 24.11 -14.64
CA TYR A 30 -10.94 23.14 -15.29
C TYR A 30 -9.46 23.59 -15.32
N GLN A 31 -9.19 24.90 -15.35
CA GLN A 31 -7.80 25.41 -15.27
C GLN A 31 -7.15 25.05 -13.93
N ARG A 32 -7.90 25.08 -12.83
CA ARG A 32 -7.44 24.61 -11.52
C ARG A 32 -7.20 23.10 -11.52
N ASP A 33 -8.02 22.35 -12.25
CA ASP A 33 -7.82 20.91 -12.41
C ASP A 33 -6.52 20.62 -13.14
N ILE A 34 -6.21 21.37 -14.20
CA ILE A 34 -4.93 21.31 -14.92
C ILE A 34 -3.75 21.62 -13.98
N GLU A 35 -3.87 22.63 -13.12
CA GLU A 35 -2.83 22.90 -12.11
C GLU A 35 -2.60 21.71 -11.17
N MET A 36 -3.67 21.03 -10.74
CA MET A 36 -3.56 19.83 -9.89
C MET A 36 -2.95 18.66 -10.65
N ILE A 37 -3.36 18.39 -11.89
CA ILE A 37 -2.82 17.32 -12.73
C ILE A 37 -1.32 17.57 -12.99
N LYS A 38 -0.94 18.81 -13.27
CA LYS A 38 0.46 19.21 -13.43
C LYS A 38 1.27 19.05 -12.14
N PHE A 39 0.68 19.42 -11.01
CA PHE A 39 1.29 19.21 -9.70
C PHE A 39 1.52 17.71 -9.44
N LEU A 40 0.60 16.84 -9.86
CA LEU A 40 0.73 15.38 -9.81
C LEU A 40 1.73 14.79 -10.81
N GLY A 41 2.28 15.56 -11.74
CA GLY A 41 3.31 15.10 -12.67
C GLY A 41 2.96 13.83 -13.46
N VAL A 42 1.67 13.57 -13.70
CA VAL A 42 1.19 12.38 -14.42
C VAL A 42 1.37 12.51 -15.93
N ASP A 43 1.56 11.37 -16.61
CA ASP A 43 1.74 11.34 -18.07
C ASP A 43 0.45 11.56 -18.85
N PHE A 44 -0.69 11.18 -18.27
CA PHE A 44 -1.99 11.25 -18.93
C PHE A 44 -3.10 11.58 -17.93
N TYR A 45 -4.21 12.11 -18.44
CA TYR A 45 -5.42 12.38 -17.66
C TYR A 45 -6.64 11.77 -18.34
N ARG A 46 -7.33 10.89 -17.60
CA ARG A 46 -8.60 10.31 -18.03
C ARG A 46 -9.77 11.16 -17.55
N PHE A 47 -10.64 11.53 -18.49
CA PHE A 47 -11.92 12.18 -18.19
C PHE A 47 -13.03 11.68 -19.12
N SER A 48 -14.29 11.96 -18.77
CA SER A 48 -15.44 11.64 -19.62
C SER A 48 -16.07 12.88 -20.24
N ILE A 49 -16.68 12.68 -21.41
CA ILE A 49 -17.47 13.70 -22.09
C ILE A 49 -18.94 13.48 -21.80
N SER A 50 -19.62 14.55 -21.40
CA SER A 50 -21.02 14.45 -21.04
C SER A 50 -21.92 14.51 -22.28
N TRP A 51 -22.60 13.40 -22.58
CA TRP A 51 -23.49 13.29 -23.72
C TRP A 51 -24.56 14.41 -23.73
N PRO A 52 -25.34 14.66 -22.68
CA PRO A 52 -26.34 15.74 -22.68
C PRO A 52 -25.72 17.15 -22.73
N ARG A 53 -24.42 17.32 -22.46
CA ARG A 53 -23.75 18.61 -22.62
C ARG A 53 -23.41 18.89 -24.08
N VAL A 54 -23.02 17.85 -24.82
CA VAL A 54 -22.66 17.93 -26.24
C VAL A 54 -23.90 17.86 -27.14
N LEU A 55 -24.82 16.94 -26.87
CA LEU A 55 -26.09 16.75 -27.59
C LEU A 55 -27.26 16.91 -26.61
N PRO A 56 -27.77 18.14 -26.36
CA PRO A 56 -28.74 18.40 -25.29
C PRO A 56 -30.08 17.69 -25.41
N ASN A 57 -30.46 17.28 -26.62
CA ASN A 57 -31.67 16.48 -26.86
C ASN A 57 -31.36 14.98 -27.07
N GLY A 58 -30.09 14.58 -26.95
CA GLY A 58 -29.57 13.24 -27.19
C GLY A 58 -29.17 12.92 -28.64
N PHE A 59 -29.55 13.75 -29.60
CA PHE A 59 -29.39 13.46 -31.03
C PHE A 59 -28.46 14.46 -31.72
N ALA A 60 -27.75 14.01 -32.76
CA ALA A 60 -26.76 14.81 -33.48
C ALA A 60 -27.34 15.99 -34.29
N ASN A 61 -28.68 16.17 -34.31
CA ASN A 61 -29.32 17.29 -34.99
C ASN A 61 -29.10 18.65 -34.29
N LYS A 62 -28.66 18.65 -33.02
CA LYS A 62 -28.30 19.87 -32.29
C LYS A 62 -27.04 19.66 -31.46
N ILE A 63 -25.91 20.09 -32.00
CA ILE A 63 -24.62 20.06 -31.32
C ILE A 63 -24.44 21.35 -30.51
N SER A 64 -24.04 21.21 -29.26
CA SER A 64 -23.73 22.31 -28.35
C SER A 64 -22.30 22.81 -28.59
N GLU A 65 -22.15 23.92 -29.29
CA GLU A 65 -20.84 24.54 -29.53
C GLU A 65 -20.12 24.91 -28.22
N VAL A 66 -20.88 25.36 -27.21
CA VAL A 66 -20.32 25.69 -25.89
C VAL A 66 -19.84 24.42 -25.16
N GLY A 67 -20.60 23.32 -25.28
CA GLY A 67 -20.23 22.02 -24.70
C GLY A 67 -18.97 21.45 -25.33
N ILE A 68 -18.91 21.36 -26.67
CA ILE A 68 -17.71 20.92 -27.40
C ILE A 68 -16.54 21.86 -27.14
N GLY A 69 -16.78 23.18 -27.12
CA GLY A 69 -15.74 24.18 -26.87
C GLY A 69 -15.08 24.04 -25.50
N TYR A 70 -15.82 23.61 -24.47
CA TYR A 70 -15.24 23.29 -23.16
C TYR A 70 -14.23 22.13 -23.26
N TYR A 71 -14.64 21.00 -23.84
CA TYR A 71 -13.77 19.83 -23.96
C TYR A 71 -12.57 20.07 -24.89
N SER A 72 -12.76 20.83 -25.97
CA SER A 72 -11.63 21.24 -26.82
C SER A 72 -10.60 22.04 -26.03
N ARG A 73 -11.02 23.03 -25.23
CA ARG A 73 -10.09 23.81 -24.39
C ARG A 73 -9.40 22.94 -23.34
N LEU A 74 -10.12 22.00 -22.72
CA LEU A 74 -9.52 21.07 -21.77
C LEU A 74 -8.42 20.21 -22.44
N VAL A 75 -8.71 19.65 -23.62
CA VAL A 75 -7.75 18.89 -24.41
C VAL A 75 -6.54 19.73 -24.81
N ASP A 76 -6.76 20.97 -25.26
CA ASP A 76 -5.68 21.89 -25.63
C ASP A 76 -4.77 22.20 -24.43
N GLU A 77 -5.33 22.48 -23.25
CA GLU A 77 -4.57 22.79 -22.05
C GLU A 77 -3.79 21.58 -21.50
N LEU A 78 -4.35 20.36 -21.58
CA LEU A 78 -3.64 19.13 -21.23
C LEU A 78 -2.41 18.95 -22.11
N LEU A 79 -2.59 19.04 -23.43
CA LEU A 79 -1.50 18.89 -24.41
C LEU A 79 -0.46 20.00 -24.28
N ALA A 80 -0.87 21.25 -24.01
CA ALA A 80 0.04 22.36 -23.76
C ALA A 80 0.92 22.14 -22.52
N ASN A 81 0.48 21.30 -21.57
CA ASN A 81 1.24 20.89 -20.40
C ASN A 81 1.90 19.50 -20.54
N GLY A 82 1.90 18.92 -21.75
CA GLY A 82 2.54 17.64 -22.03
C GLY A 82 1.80 16.42 -21.47
N ILE A 83 0.52 16.56 -21.13
CA ILE A 83 -0.32 15.50 -20.56
C ILE A 83 -1.20 14.91 -21.67
N GLU A 84 -1.16 13.59 -21.85
CA GLU A 84 -2.01 12.90 -22.83
C GLU A 84 -3.48 12.89 -22.37
N PRO A 85 -4.45 13.36 -23.19
CA PRO A 85 -5.86 13.21 -22.90
C PRO A 85 -6.35 11.79 -23.23
N VAL A 86 -6.91 11.11 -22.23
CA VAL A 86 -7.63 9.84 -22.38
C VAL A 86 -9.13 10.11 -22.22
N VAL A 87 -9.92 9.85 -23.27
CA VAL A 87 -11.32 10.27 -23.30
C VAL A 87 -12.27 9.09 -23.21
N THR A 88 -13.16 9.13 -22.22
CA THR A 88 -14.31 8.22 -22.12
C THR A 88 -15.55 8.87 -22.75
N ILE A 89 -16.14 8.23 -23.76
CA ILE A 89 -17.31 8.71 -24.49
C ILE A 89 -18.56 8.63 -23.61
N TYR A 90 -18.77 7.51 -22.91
CA TYR A 90 -19.92 7.31 -22.03
C TYR A 90 -19.51 6.88 -20.62
N HIS A 91 -19.87 7.71 -19.64
CA HIS A 91 -19.70 7.44 -18.21
C HIS A 91 -21.04 7.67 -17.48
N TRP A 92 -22.00 6.81 -17.84
CA TRP A 92 -23.30 6.60 -17.18
C TRP A 92 -24.31 7.75 -17.27
N ASP A 93 -24.02 8.79 -18.05
CA ASP A 93 -24.78 10.04 -18.07
C ASP A 93 -25.71 10.21 -19.28
N LEU A 94 -26.49 9.16 -19.58
CA LEU A 94 -27.37 9.12 -20.74
C LEU A 94 -28.40 10.30 -20.72
N PRO A 95 -28.64 10.98 -21.85
CA PRO A 95 -29.65 12.02 -21.94
C PRO A 95 -31.06 11.49 -21.64
N GLN A 96 -31.84 12.24 -20.83
CA GLN A 96 -33.19 11.82 -20.41
C GLN A 96 -34.11 11.50 -21.60
N ASN A 97 -34.04 12.29 -22.68
CA ASN A 97 -34.85 12.04 -23.88
C ASN A 97 -34.61 10.66 -24.50
N LEU A 98 -33.38 10.12 -24.40
CA LEU A 98 -33.08 8.77 -24.90
C LEU A 98 -33.58 7.71 -23.92
N GLN A 99 -33.53 7.99 -22.61
CA GLN A 99 -34.12 7.11 -21.60
C GLN A 99 -35.64 7.00 -21.75
N ASP A 100 -36.33 8.10 -22.09
CA ASP A 100 -37.77 8.11 -22.34
C ASP A 100 -38.15 7.23 -23.55
N LEU A 101 -37.19 6.95 -24.45
CA LEU A 101 -37.32 6.00 -25.55
C LEU A 101 -36.90 4.56 -25.20
N GLY A 102 -36.59 4.29 -23.92
CA GLY A 102 -36.16 2.99 -23.41
C GLY A 102 -34.66 2.87 -23.12
N GLY A 103 -33.86 3.90 -23.45
CA GLY A 103 -32.43 3.97 -23.17
C GLY A 103 -31.66 2.76 -23.68
N TRP A 104 -30.79 2.19 -22.84
CA TRP A 104 -29.97 1.04 -23.17
C TRP A 104 -30.77 -0.25 -23.42
N ALA A 105 -32.01 -0.36 -22.93
CA ALA A 105 -32.87 -1.49 -23.26
C ALA A 105 -33.44 -1.42 -24.71
N ASN A 106 -33.36 -0.26 -25.37
CA ASN A 106 -33.78 -0.09 -26.77
C ASN A 106 -32.59 -0.32 -27.72
N PRO A 107 -32.68 -1.23 -28.70
CA PRO A 107 -31.57 -1.51 -29.64
C PRO A 107 -31.15 -0.30 -30.49
N LEU A 108 -32.03 0.70 -30.71
CA LEU A 108 -31.68 1.93 -31.45
C LEU A 108 -30.64 2.79 -30.72
N ILE A 109 -30.38 2.53 -29.43
CA ILE A 109 -29.31 3.20 -28.69
C ILE A 109 -27.94 3.04 -29.37
N ALA A 110 -27.73 1.93 -30.09
CA ALA A 110 -26.48 1.66 -30.78
C ALA A 110 -26.24 2.65 -31.94
N ASP A 111 -27.30 3.05 -32.66
CA ASP A 111 -27.21 4.07 -33.70
C ASP A 111 -26.98 5.46 -33.08
N TRP A 112 -27.72 5.81 -32.02
CA TRP A 112 -27.59 7.12 -31.38
C TRP A 112 -26.22 7.30 -30.69
N PHE A 113 -25.67 6.23 -30.14
CA PHE A 113 -24.35 6.23 -29.55
C PHE A 113 -23.24 6.37 -30.60
N GLU A 114 -23.40 5.73 -31.76
CA GLU A 114 -22.51 5.93 -32.90
C GLU A 114 -22.53 7.38 -33.41
N ASP A 115 -23.71 7.98 -33.58
CA ASP A 115 -23.88 9.38 -33.96
C ASP A 115 -23.20 10.34 -32.95
N TYR A 116 -23.34 10.05 -31.66
CA TYR A 116 -22.67 10.82 -30.61
C TYR A 116 -21.15 10.69 -30.68
N ALA A 117 -20.63 9.46 -30.79
CA ALA A 117 -19.19 9.22 -30.91
C ALA A 117 -18.60 9.90 -32.15
N ARG A 118 -19.32 9.91 -33.28
CA ARG A 118 -18.93 10.59 -34.53
C ARG A 118 -18.65 12.07 -34.29
N VAL A 119 -19.55 12.76 -33.60
CA VAL A 119 -19.39 14.18 -33.22
C VAL A 119 -18.11 14.40 -32.39
N LEU A 120 -17.76 13.48 -31.50
CA LEU A 120 -16.56 13.59 -30.68
C LEU A 120 -15.28 13.32 -31.47
N PHE A 121 -15.28 12.30 -32.33
CA PHE A 121 -14.13 11.98 -33.18
C PHE A 121 -13.82 13.09 -34.17
N ASP A 122 -14.85 13.69 -34.77
CA ASP A 122 -14.72 14.86 -35.64
C ASP A 122 -14.14 16.07 -34.91
N ALA A 123 -14.57 16.33 -33.67
CA ALA A 123 -14.20 17.52 -32.93
C ALA A 123 -12.83 17.43 -32.22
N LEU A 124 -12.44 16.24 -31.75
CA LEU A 124 -11.32 16.07 -30.82
C LEU A 124 -10.30 15.01 -31.26
N GLY A 125 -10.62 14.15 -32.22
CA GLY A 125 -9.79 13.00 -32.57
C GLY A 125 -8.48 13.35 -33.29
N ASP A 126 -8.36 14.59 -33.79
CA ASP A 126 -7.08 15.13 -34.26
C ASP A 126 -6.02 15.16 -33.14
N ARG A 127 -6.46 15.37 -31.89
CA ARG A 127 -5.63 15.54 -30.69
C ARG A 127 -5.69 14.36 -29.72
N VAL A 128 -6.87 13.77 -29.51
CA VAL A 128 -7.08 12.64 -28.60
C VAL A 128 -6.66 11.34 -29.26
N LYS A 129 -5.80 10.56 -28.56
CA LYS A 129 -5.23 9.31 -29.09
C LYS A 129 -5.67 8.04 -28.36
N THR A 130 -6.29 8.17 -27.20
CA THR A 130 -6.82 7.01 -26.46
C THR A 130 -8.29 7.23 -26.17
N TRP A 131 -9.15 6.44 -26.81
CA TRP A 131 -10.60 6.50 -26.70
C TRP A 131 -11.15 5.29 -25.94
N VAL A 132 -12.02 5.56 -24.97
CA VAL A 132 -12.83 4.56 -24.29
C VAL A 132 -14.28 4.81 -24.66
N THR A 133 -14.93 3.80 -25.22
CA THR A 133 -16.35 3.85 -25.57
C THR A 133 -17.23 3.94 -24.32
N ILE A 134 -17.20 2.91 -23.48
CA ILE A 134 -18.11 2.76 -22.33
C ILE A 134 -17.29 2.45 -21.08
N ASN A 135 -17.55 3.18 -19.98
CA ASN A 135 -17.04 2.83 -18.66
C ASN A 135 -17.95 1.82 -17.96
N GLU A 136 -17.37 0.72 -17.48
CA GLU A 136 -18.01 -0.29 -16.62
C GLU A 136 -19.48 -0.61 -16.95
N PRO A 137 -19.74 -1.31 -18.08
CA PRO A 137 -21.09 -1.69 -18.51
C PRO A 137 -22.01 -2.24 -17.43
N LYS A 138 -21.48 -3.09 -16.54
CA LYS A 138 -22.22 -3.75 -15.47
C LYS A 138 -22.99 -2.75 -14.60
N GLN A 139 -22.36 -1.62 -14.26
CA GLN A 139 -22.90 -0.71 -13.26
C GLN A 139 -24.23 -0.15 -13.76
N PHE A 140 -24.26 0.54 -14.89
CA PHE A 140 -25.54 1.10 -15.36
C PHE A 140 -26.49 0.04 -15.95
N ALA A 141 -25.99 -1.08 -16.51
CA ALA A 141 -26.88 -2.12 -17.04
C ALA A 141 -27.57 -2.92 -15.93
N ILE A 142 -26.82 -3.55 -15.03
CA ILE A 142 -27.40 -4.33 -13.92
C ILE A 142 -27.96 -3.41 -12.85
N PHE A 143 -27.19 -2.44 -12.34
CA PHE A 143 -27.64 -1.60 -11.22
C PHE A 143 -28.71 -0.58 -11.60
N GLY A 144 -28.81 -0.25 -12.89
CA GLY A 144 -29.76 0.73 -13.41
C GLY A 144 -31.02 0.14 -14.04
N TYR A 145 -30.94 -1.01 -14.72
CA TYR A 145 -32.09 -1.65 -15.39
C TYR A 145 -32.60 -2.93 -14.72
N GLY A 146 -31.79 -3.56 -13.86
CA GLY A 146 -32.15 -4.77 -13.13
C GLY A 146 -32.36 -4.55 -11.64
N MET A 147 -31.67 -3.56 -11.06
CA MET A 147 -31.73 -3.20 -9.64
C MET A 147 -32.11 -1.72 -9.47
N THR A 148 -32.21 -1.30 -8.22
CA THR A 148 -32.52 0.09 -7.84
C THR A 148 -31.30 0.80 -7.27
N LEU A 149 -30.11 0.50 -7.82
CA LEU A 149 -28.82 0.88 -7.24
C LEU A 149 -28.12 2.00 -8.02
N CYS A 150 -28.57 2.34 -9.23
CA CYS A 150 -28.17 3.57 -9.92
C CYS A 150 -29.26 4.03 -10.89
N ALA A 151 -29.02 5.14 -11.58
CA ALA A 151 -29.85 5.59 -12.68
C ALA A 151 -29.85 4.54 -13.82
N PRO A 152 -30.97 4.27 -14.52
CA PRO A 152 -32.29 4.92 -14.43
C PRO A 152 -33.25 4.40 -13.35
N ASN A 153 -32.84 3.48 -12.47
CA ASN A 153 -33.70 2.86 -11.46
C ASN A 153 -34.95 2.18 -12.07
N ILE A 154 -34.74 1.43 -13.15
CA ILE A 154 -35.76 0.59 -13.77
C ILE A 154 -35.72 -0.78 -13.10
N VAL A 155 -36.88 -1.26 -12.63
CA VAL A 155 -37.01 -2.56 -11.96
C VAL A 155 -37.39 -3.63 -12.99
N SER A 156 -36.40 -4.12 -13.74
CA SER A 156 -36.57 -5.22 -14.70
C SER A 156 -35.49 -6.30 -14.51
N PRO A 157 -35.46 -6.94 -13.33
CA PRO A 157 -34.37 -7.83 -12.94
C PRO A 157 -34.25 -9.06 -13.85
N GLY A 158 -33.04 -9.31 -14.36
CA GLY A 158 -32.76 -10.45 -15.23
C GLY A 158 -33.48 -10.42 -16.59
N ILE A 159 -33.99 -9.27 -17.03
CA ILE A 159 -34.62 -9.07 -18.34
C ILE A 159 -34.12 -7.77 -18.97
N GLY A 160 -34.47 -6.63 -18.39
CA GLY A 160 -34.13 -5.31 -18.95
C GLY A 160 -32.63 -5.03 -18.88
N ASP A 161 -31.98 -5.50 -17.82
CA ASP A 161 -30.53 -5.51 -17.66
C ASP A 161 -29.84 -6.35 -18.75
N TYR A 162 -30.28 -7.58 -19.03
CA TYR A 162 -29.71 -8.42 -20.10
C TYR A 162 -29.93 -7.85 -21.50
N MET A 163 -31.08 -7.19 -21.74
CA MET A 163 -31.30 -6.43 -22.97
C MET A 163 -30.31 -5.27 -23.09
N ALA A 164 -30.10 -4.52 -22.01
CA ALA A 164 -29.13 -3.43 -21.97
C ALA A 164 -27.70 -3.92 -22.25
N ILE A 165 -27.29 -5.06 -21.68
CA ILE A 165 -25.97 -5.66 -21.92
C ILE A 165 -25.75 -6.00 -23.39
N LYS A 166 -26.70 -6.63 -24.07
CA LYS A 166 -26.54 -6.92 -25.49
C LYS A 166 -26.41 -5.63 -26.31
N ASN A 167 -27.30 -4.67 -26.08
CA ASN A 167 -27.34 -3.44 -26.86
C ASN A 167 -26.08 -2.58 -26.66
N LEU A 168 -25.54 -2.49 -25.45
CA LEU A 168 -24.31 -1.73 -25.20
C LEU A 168 -23.08 -2.39 -25.85
N LEU A 169 -23.03 -3.72 -25.96
CA LEU A 169 -21.93 -4.43 -26.63
C LEU A 169 -21.97 -4.20 -28.14
N ILE A 170 -23.18 -4.21 -28.73
CA ILE A 170 -23.38 -3.82 -30.12
C ILE A 170 -23.01 -2.35 -30.34
N ALA A 171 -23.43 -1.44 -29.45
CA ALA A 171 -23.10 -0.02 -29.54
C ALA A 171 -21.58 0.23 -29.48
N HIS A 172 -20.88 -0.45 -28.56
CA HIS A 172 -19.42 -0.44 -28.49
C HIS A 172 -18.78 -0.89 -29.81
N ALA A 173 -19.18 -2.05 -30.32
CA ALA A 173 -18.64 -2.60 -31.57
C ALA A 173 -18.85 -1.65 -32.75
N ARG A 174 -20.03 -1.02 -32.87
CA ARG A 174 -20.30 -0.02 -33.91
C ARG A 174 -19.37 1.18 -33.84
N VAL A 175 -19.17 1.74 -32.65
CA VAL A 175 -18.24 2.86 -32.47
C VAL A 175 -16.81 2.46 -32.81
N TRP A 176 -16.38 1.26 -32.41
CA TRP A 176 -15.03 0.77 -32.74
C TRP A 176 -14.84 0.59 -34.25
N HIS A 177 -15.79 -0.06 -34.94
CA HIS A 177 -15.72 -0.24 -36.40
C HIS A 177 -15.76 1.09 -37.15
N MET A 178 -16.60 2.04 -36.69
CA MET A 178 -16.62 3.40 -37.24
C MET A 178 -15.27 4.08 -37.04
N TYR A 179 -14.69 4.02 -35.84
CA TYR A 179 -13.37 4.58 -35.55
C TYR A 179 -12.29 3.96 -36.46
N ASP A 180 -12.24 2.64 -36.52
CA ASP A 180 -11.27 1.88 -37.30
C ASP A 180 -11.32 2.22 -38.80
N LYS A 181 -12.52 2.29 -39.36
CA LYS A 181 -12.73 2.52 -40.79
C LYS A 181 -12.58 3.98 -41.19
N GLU A 182 -13.13 4.91 -40.41
CA GLU A 182 -13.28 6.32 -40.83
C GLU A 182 -12.20 7.23 -40.23
N TYR A 183 -11.67 6.93 -39.05
CA TYR A 183 -10.85 7.87 -38.28
C TYR A 183 -9.42 7.38 -38.02
N ARG A 184 -9.23 6.09 -37.71
CA ARG A 184 -7.92 5.52 -37.39
C ARG A 184 -6.85 5.77 -38.47
N PRO A 185 -7.14 5.70 -39.79
CA PRO A 185 -6.13 5.95 -40.83
C PRO A 185 -5.50 7.34 -40.76
N THR A 186 -6.25 8.35 -40.31
CA THR A 186 -5.80 9.75 -40.24
C THR A 186 -5.40 10.16 -38.82
N GLN A 187 -6.18 9.75 -37.82
CA GLN A 187 -6.03 10.16 -36.43
C GLN A 187 -5.03 9.31 -35.65
N LYS A 188 -4.83 8.04 -36.04
CA LYS A 188 -3.84 7.11 -35.47
C LYS A 188 -3.94 6.92 -33.95
N GLY A 189 -5.14 6.94 -33.39
CA GLY A 189 -5.38 6.60 -31.98
C GLY A 189 -5.82 5.15 -31.79
N THR A 190 -6.10 4.81 -30.53
CA THR A 190 -6.67 3.54 -30.07
C THR A 190 -8.09 3.76 -29.55
N CYS A 191 -8.91 2.70 -29.62
CA CYS A 191 -10.29 2.68 -29.17
C CYS A 191 -10.56 1.35 -28.47
N GLY A 192 -11.17 1.42 -27.28
CA GLY A 192 -11.53 0.24 -26.51
C GLY A 192 -12.69 0.46 -25.55
N ILE A 193 -12.86 -0.47 -24.61
CA ILE A 193 -13.89 -0.46 -23.57
C ILE A 193 -13.24 -0.72 -22.21
N ILE A 194 -13.84 -0.18 -21.15
CA ILE A 194 -13.42 -0.47 -19.77
C ILE A 194 -14.41 -1.45 -19.13
N ILE A 195 -13.88 -2.51 -18.54
CA ILE A 195 -14.64 -3.54 -17.84
C ILE A 195 -14.27 -3.51 -16.35
N ALA A 196 -15.30 -3.46 -15.49
CA ALA A 196 -15.14 -3.70 -14.06
C ALA A 196 -14.67 -5.14 -13.87
N THR A 197 -13.42 -5.30 -13.46
CA THR A 197 -12.68 -6.56 -13.40
C THR A 197 -12.33 -6.91 -11.95
N ASP A 198 -13.26 -6.64 -11.04
CA ASP A 198 -13.18 -7.12 -9.66
C ASP A 198 -13.16 -8.65 -9.64
N TYR A 199 -12.24 -9.22 -8.87
CA TYR A 199 -12.09 -10.68 -8.86
C TYR A 199 -13.22 -11.35 -8.08
N ARG A 200 -13.54 -12.57 -8.49
CA ARG A 200 -14.57 -13.41 -7.88
C ARG A 200 -13.97 -14.81 -7.69
N GLU A 201 -13.97 -15.27 -6.46
CA GLU A 201 -13.33 -16.53 -6.06
C GLU A 201 -14.26 -17.35 -5.18
N GLY A 202 -14.04 -18.66 -5.07
CA GLY A 202 -14.78 -19.49 -4.12
C GLY A 202 -14.46 -19.09 -2.67
N ALA A 203 -15.46 -19.16 -1.78
CA ALA A 203 -15.27 -18.90 -0.35
C ALA A 203 -14.49 -19.98 0.38
N SER A 204 -14.35 -21.16 -0.24
CA SER A 204 -13.55 -22.27 0.26
C SER A 204 -13.02 -23.11 -0.92
N ASP A 205 -12.18 -24.10 -0.62
CA ASP A 205 -11.67 -25.06 -1.60
C ASP A 205 -12.69 -26.17 -1.93
N SER A 206 -13.95 -26.04 -1.51
CA SER A 206 -15.00 -26.99 -1.91
C SER A 206 -15.26 -26.89 -3.42
N PRO A 207 -15.51 -28.01 -4.11
CA PRO A 207 -15.85 -27.98 -5.54
C PRO A 207 -17.03 -27.05 -5.86
N GLU A 208 -18.00 -26.98 -4.95
CA GLU A 208 -19.20 -26.15 -5.07
C GLU A 208 -18.88 -24.65 -5.00
N ASP A 209 -18.04 -24.23 -4.05
CA ASP A 209 -17.65 -22.82 -3.93
C ASP A 209 -16.68 -22.39 -5.05
N ILE A 210 -15.77 -23.28 -5.47
CA ILE A 210 -14.89 -23.02 -6.63
C ILE A 210 -15.73 -22.78 -7.88
N GLU A 211 -16.76 -23.60 -8.11
CA GLU A 211 -17.67 -23.42 -9.24
C GLU A 211 -18.52 -22.15 -9.08
N ALA A 212 -19.00 -21.84 -7.87
CA ALA A 212 -19.70 -20.59 -7.59
C ALA A 212 -18.84 -19.35 -7.89
N GLY A 213 -17.56 -19.38 -7.52
CA GLY A 213 -16.60 -18.32 -7.86
C GLY A 213 -16.43 -18.14 -9.36
N LYS A 214 -16.32 -19.25 -10.12
CA LYS A 214 -16.25 -19.21 -11.59
C LYS A 214 -17.52 -18.66 -12.23
N VAL A 215 -18.69 -19.08 -11.78
CA VAL A 215 -19.97 -18.53 -12.23
C VAL A 215 -20.03 -17.03 -11.94
N ALA A 216 -19.68 -16.62 -10.73
CA ALA A 216 -19.69 -15.21 -10.35
C ALA A 216 -18.71 -14.38 -11.20
N LEU A 217 -17.51 -14.90 -11.48
CA LEU A 217 -16.54 -14.24 -12.36
C LEU A 217 -17.05 -14.13 -13.79
N ASP A 218 -17.74 -15.16 -14.28
CA ASP A 218 -18.32 -15.14 -15.61
C ASP A 218 -19.42 -14.08 -15.74
N PHE A 219 -20.26 -13.90 -14.72
CA PHE A 219 -21.28 -12.85 -14.70
C PHE A 219 -20.69 -11.44 -14.44
N GLU A 220 -19.61 -11.35 -13.67
CA GLU A 220 -18.93 -10.09 -13.34
C GLU A 220 -18.15 -9.52 -14.53
N VAL A 221 -17.31 -10.36 -15.14
CA VAL A 221 -16.27 -9.95 -16.08
C VAL A 221 -16.51 -10.56 -17.46
N SER A 222 -16.56 -11.89 -17.55
CA SER A 222 -16.67 -12.62 -18.83
C SER A 222 -17.91 -12.21 -19.62
N PHE A 223 -18.98 -11.80 -18.96
CA PHE A 223 -20.23 -11.42 -19.60
C PHE A 223 -20.06 -10.25 -20.56
N TYR A 224 -19.08 -9.39 -20.29
CA TYR A 224 -18.72 -8.21 -21.07
C TYR A 224 -17.43 -8.42 -21.87
N SER A 225 -16.45 -9.15 -21.32
CA SER A 225 -15.16 -9.35 -21.98
C SER A 225 -15.16 -10.48 -23.00
N HIS A 226 -15.87 -11.59 -22.75
CA HIS A 226 -15.87 -12.75 -23.66
C HIS A 226 -16.39 -12.41 -25.07
N PRO A 227 -17.48 -11.64 -25.25
CA PRO A 227 -17.94 -11.24 -26.58
C PRO A 227 -16.89 -10.52 -27.43
N ILE A 228 -15.95 -9.81 -26.79
CA ILE A 228 -14.97 -8.94 -27.44
C ILE A 228 -13.60 -9.63 -27.56
N PHE A 229 -13.10 -10.23 -26.48
CA PHE A 229 -11.70 -10.68 -26.38
C PHE A 229 -11.51 -12.19 -26.57
N SER A 230 -12.57 -12.99 -26.50
CA SER A 230 -12.43 -14.43 -26.72
C SER A 230 -12.25 -14.75 -28.21
N THR A 231 -11.66 -15.91 -28.49
CA THR A 231 -11.49 -16.38 -29.87
C THR A 231 -12.82 -16.82 -30.51
N THR A 232 -13.83 -17.10 -29.70
CA THR A 232 -15.15 -17.58 -30.13
C THR A 232 -16.20 -16.49 -30.22
N GLY A 233 -16.03 -15.36 -29.50
CA GLY A 233 -17.03 -14.31 -29.36
C GLY A 233 -18.30 -14.77 -28.63
N GLY A 234 -19.34 -13.94 -28.67
CA GLY A 234 -20.62 -14.21 -28.00
C GLY A 234 -20.53 -14.25 -26.47
N PHE A 235 -21.66 -14.49 -25.80
CA PHE A 235 -21.68 -14.60 -24.33
C PHE A 235 -21.01 -15.89 -23.85
N PRO A 236 -20.45 -15.91 -22.62
CA PRO A 236 -19.85 -17.12 -22.05
C PRO A 236 -20.87 -18.26 -21.97
N GLU A 237 -20.47 -19.46 -22.39
CA GLU A 237 -21.37 -20.63 -22.45
C GLU A 237 -22.03 -20.94 -21.09
N ARG A 238 -21.28 -20.79 -19.99
CA ARG A 238 -21.79 -21.01 -18.63
C ARG A 238 -22.96 -20.09 -18.30
N VAL A 239 -22.86 -18.80 -18.69
CA VAL A 239 -23.91 -17.80 -18.46
C VAL A 239 -25.13 -18.13 -19.33
N VAL A 240 -24.91 -18.40 -20.62
CA VAL A 240 -25.99 -18.74 -21.58
C VAL A 240 -26.79 -19.94 -21.09
N LYS A 241 -26.12 -21.04 -20.75
CA LYS A 241 -26.77 -22.26 -20.28
C LYS A 241 -27.54 -22.02 -18.99
N ARG A 242 -26.93 -21.35 -18.02
CA ARG A 242 -27.53 -21.12 -16.69
C ARG A 242 -28.78 -20.24 -16.77
N VAL A 243 -28.74 -19.15 -17.53
CA VAL A 243 -29.91 -18.28 -17.72
C VAL A 243 -31.00 -19.00 -18.52
N ALA A 244 -30.65 -19.80 -19.53
CA ALA A 244 -31.63 -20.57 -20.29
C ALA A 244 -32.36 -21.62 -19.43
N GLU A 245 -31.62 -22.37 -18.61
CA GLU A 245 -32.17 -23.35 -17.67
C GLU A 245 -33.10 -22.70 -16.65
N ARG A 246 -32.70 -21.57 -16.06
CA ARG A 246 -33.54 -20.82 -15.11
C ARG A 246 -34.76 -20.21 -15.78
N SER A 247 -34.61 -19.66 -16.98
CA SER A 247 -35.72 -19.12 -17.77
C SER A 247 -36.78 -20.21 -18.04
N ALA A 248 -36.35 -21.42 -18.40
CA ALA A 248 -37.26 -22.56 -18.60
C ALA A 248 -37.96 -22.98 -17.29
N GLN A 249 -37.24 -23.03 -16.17
CA GLN A 249 -37.82 -23.33 -14.85
C GLN A 249 -38.84 -22.26 -14.39
N GLN A 250 -38.61 -21.01 -14.78
CA GLN A 250 -39.48 -19.87 -14.49
C GLN A 250 -40.67 -19.74 -15.48
N GLY A 251 -40.77 -20.63 -16.46
CA GLY A 251 -41.87 -20.67 -17.42
C GLY A 251 -41.75 -19.69 -18.60
N PHE A 252 -40.58 -19.11 -18.83
CA PHE A 252 -40.35 -18.31 -20.03
C PHE A 252 -40.28 -19.22 -21.27
N PRO A 253 -40.89 -18.82 -22.40
CA PRO A 253 -40.88 -19.62 -23.64
C PRO A 253 -39.50 -19.63 -24.35
N ARG A 254 -38.57 -18.78 -23.89
CA ARG A 254 -37.19 -18.64 -24.41
C ARG A 254 -36.30 -18.12 -23.29
N SER A 255 -34.98 -18.16 -23.48
CA SER A 255 -34.03 -17.54 -22.56
C SER A 255 -34.33 -16.05 -22.39
N ARG A 256 -34.22 -15.55 -21.14
CA ARG A 256 -34.28 -14.12 -20.84
C ARG A 256 -33.05 -13.36 -21.33
N LEU A 257 -31.90 -14.04 -21.48
CA LEU A 257 -30.70 -13.48 -22.09
C LEU A 257 -30.85 -13.46 -23.61
N PRO A 258 -30.87 -12.28 -24.26
CA PRO A 258 -30.98 -12.22 -25.72
C PRO A 258 -29.76 -12.83 -26.39
N GLU A 259 -29.98 -13.78 -27.30
CA GLU A 259 -28.88 -14.45 -28.03
C GLU A 259 -28.23 -13.51 -29.03
N PHE A 260 -26.91 -13.61 -29.20
CA PHE A 260 -26.23 -13.06 -30.36
C PHE A 260 -26.47 -13.97 -31.57
N THR A 261 -26.80 -13.35 -32.70
CA THR A 261 -26.75 -14.00 -34.01
C THR A 261 -25.30 -14.29 -34.40
N PRO A 262 -25.03 -15.26 -35.30
CA PRO A 262 -23.68 -15.52 -35.79
C PRO A 262 -22.99 -14.27 -36.36
N GLU A 263 -23.76 -13.41 -37.04
CA GLU A 263 -23.26 -12.15 -37.60
C GLU A 263 -22.88 -11.16 -36.50
N GLU A 264 -23.68 -11.05 -35.43
CA GLU A 264 -23.34 -10.18 -34.30
C GLU A 264 -22.14 -10.70 -33.51
N ILE A 265 -21.98 -12.03 -33.37
CA ILE A 265 -20.80 -12.64 -32.72
C ILE A 265 -19.54 -12.19 -33.45
N GLU A 266 -19.49 -12.36 -34.76
CA GLU A 266 -18.32 -11.96 -35.55
C GLU A 266 -18.13 -10.44 -35.58
N TYR A 267 -19.22 -9.67 -35.52
CA TYR A 267 -19.15 -8.21 -35.52
C TYR A 267 -18.57 -7.63 -34.22
N VAL A 268 -18.87 -8.21 -33.06
CA VAL A 268 -18.40 -7.74 -31.73
C VAL A 268 -17.02 -8.31 -31.39
N LYS A 269 -16.67 -9.49 -31.90
CA LYS A 269 -15.39 -10.12 -31.63
C LYS A 269 -14.23 -9.27 -32.16
N GLY A 270 -13.25 -9.01 -31.30
CA GLY A 270 -12.02 -8.27 -31.62
C GLY A 270 -12.15 -6.75 -31.64
N THR A 271 -13.27 -6.18 -31.18
CA THR A 271 -13.51 -4.72 -31.28
C THR A 271 -12.88 -3.89 -30.15
N SER A 272 -11.66 -4.21 -29.72
CA SER A 272 -10.94 -3.39 -28.74
C SER A 272 -9.44 -3.52 -28.93
N ASP A 273 -8.73 -2.39 -28.93
CA ASP A 273 -7.27 -2.38 -29.14
C ASP A 273 -6.48 -2.74 -27.87
N PHE A 274 -7.11 -2.60 -26.71
CA PHE A 274 -6.57 -2.91 -25.39
C PHE A 274 -7.67 -3.50 -24.50
N PHE A 275 -7.30 -4.15 -23.41
CA PHE A 275 -8.20 -4.54 -22.34
C PHE A 275 -8.27 -3.42 -21.31
N GLY A 276 -9.36 -2.65 -21.29
CA GLY A 276 -9.58 -1.62 -20.29
C GLY A 276 -10.02 -2.24 -18.96
N PHE A 277 -9.25 -2.01 -17.91
CA PHE A 277 -9.36 -2.74 -16.66
C PHE A 277 -9.64 -1.79 -15.50
N ASN A 278 -10.77 -1.97 -14.82
CA ASN A 278 -11.02 -1.32 -13.53
C ASN A 278 -11.07 -2.38 -12.44
N HIS A 279 -10.51 -2.08 -11.28
CA HIS A 279 -10.52 -3.04 -10.17
C HIS A 279 -10.37 -2.34 -8.83
N TYR A 280 -11.18 -2.75 -7.86
CA TYR A 280 -11.20 -2.18 -6.53
C TYR A 280 -11.09 -3.26 -5.44
N SER A 281 -11.69 -4.44 -5.63
CA SER A 281 -11.70 -5.47 -4.60
C SER A 281 -12.00 -6.89 -5.12
N THR A 282 -12.16 -7.84 -4.20
CA THR A 282 -12.49 -9.24 -4.47
C THR A 282 -13.64 -9.69 -3.58
N LEU A 283 -14.55 -10.49 -4.13
CA LEU A 283 -15.61 -11.16 -3.38
C LEU A 283 -15.43 -12.67 -3.43
N PHE A 284 -15.69 -13.31 -2.30
CA PHE A 284 -15.64 -14.75 -2.08
C PHE A 284 -17.06 -15.32 -2.07
N TYR A 285 -17.35 -16.24 -2.99
CA TYR A 285 -18.67 -16.77 -3.26
C TYR A 285 -18.89 -18.13 -2.61
N SER A 286 -19.99 -18.25 -1.88
CA SER A 286 -20.43 -19.51 -1.28
C SER A 286 -21.72 -20.00 -1.94
N ALA A 287 -21.71 -21.25 -2.43
CA ALA A 287 -22.88 -21.93 -2.96
C ALA A 287 -23.84 -22.31 -1.81
N ASP A 288 -23.31 -22.80 -0.70
CA ASP A 288 -24.10 -23.24 0.46
C ASP A 288 -24.83 -22.08 1.15
N SER A 289 -24.23 -20.89 1.11
CA SER A 289 -24.82 -19.68 1.66
C SER A 289 -26.02 -19.18 0.84
N TYR A 290 -26.22 -19.67 -0.39
CA TYR A 290 -27.39 -19.35 -1.19
C TYR A 290 -28.58 -20.25 -0.83
N LYS A 291 -29.77 -19.66 -0.72
CA LYS A 291 -31.05 -20.38 -0.55
C LYS A 291 -32.06 -19.84 -1.57
N PRO A 292 -32.88 -20.72 -2.19
CA PRO A 292 -33.95 -20.28 -3.07
C PRO A 292 -34.85 -19.22 -2.41
N GLY A 293 -35.15 -18.13 -3.13
CA GLY A 293 -35.95 -17.01 -2.63
C GLY A 293 -35.16 -15.92 -1.88
N MET A 294 -33.83 -16.03 -1.75
CA MET A 294 -33.00 -14.95 -1.21
C MET A 294 -32.96 -13.70 -2.08
N TYR A 295 -32.98 -13.90 -3.40
CA TYR A 295 -32.98 -12.84 -4.39
C TYR A 295 -34.34 -12.80 -5.10
N GLU A 296 -34.65 -11.67 -5.73
CA GLU A 296 -35.81 -11.58 -6.60
C GLU A 296 -35.72 -12.60 -7.73
N ILE A 297 -36.84 -13.22 -8.10
CA ILE A 297 -36.90 -14.26 -9.11
C ILE A 297 -37.86 -13.80 -10.21
N PRO A 298 -37.39 -13.59 -11.45
CA PRO A 298 -35.99 -13.70 -11.90
C PRO A 298 -35.10 -12.53 -11.45
N SER A 299 -33.79 -12.73 -11.40
CA SER A 299 -32.80 -11.63 -11.30
C SER A 299 -31.38 -12.09 -11.66
N TYR A 300 -30.47 -11.13 -11.90
CA TYR A 300 -29.03 -11.37 -12.04
C TYR A 300 -28.44 -12.19 -10.87
N ASN A 301 -28.74 -11.80 -9.63
CA ASN A 301 -28.20 -12.48 -8.44
C ASN A 301 -28.80 -13.89 -8.26
N ASP A 302 -30.10 -14.06 -8.56
CA ASP A 302 -30.72 -15.39 -8.63
C ASP A 302 -30.01 -16.24 -9.70
N ASP A 303 -29.77 -15.67 -10.89
CA ASP A 303 -29.08 -16.37 -11.97
C ASP A 303 -27.66 -16.78 -11.60
N VAL A 304 -26.88 -15.94 -10.90
CA VAL A 304 -25.59 -16.34 -10.30
C VAL A 304 -25.79 -17.48 -9.29
N GLY A 305 -26.78 -17.39 -8.40
CA GLY A 305 -27.18 -18.47 -7.50
C GLY A 305 -26.12 -18.83 -6.44
N ALA A 306 -25.39 -17.83 -5.96
CA ALA A 306 -24.38 -17.91 -4.91
C ALA A 306 -24.30 -16.57 -4.17
N VAL A 307 -23.75 -16.56 -2.95
CA VAL A 307 -23.64 -15.33 -2.14
C VAL A 307 -22.18 -14.91 -2.05
N GLY A 308 -21.86 -13.69 -2.48
CA GLY A 308 -20.54 -13.08 -2.35
C GLY A 308 -20.36 -12.35 -1.01
N THR A 309 -19.19 -12.50 -0.39
CA THR A 309 -18.78 -11.77 0.82
C THR A 309 -17.33 -11.31 0.72
N TYR A 310 -16.89 -10.40 1.59
CA TYR A 310 -15.46 -10.05 1.71
C TYR A 310 -14.67 -11.05 2.59
N GLY A 311 -15.26 -12.21 2.92
CA GLY A 311 -14.62 -13.20 3.79
C GLY A 311 -14.30 -12.63 5.17
N SER A 312 -13.07 -12.88 5.64
CA SER A 312 -12.55 -12.37 6.92
C SER A 312 -11.85 -11.02 6.81
N TYR A 313 -11.80 -10.40 5.62
CA TYR A 313 -11.14 -9.13 5.42
C TYR A 313 -11.92 -8.00 6.09
N ALA A 314 -11.20 -7.09 6.75
CA ALA A 314 -11.79 -5.91 7.38
C ALA A 314 -12.34 -4.97 6.31
N THR A 315 -13.67 -4.84 6.25
CA THR A 315 -14.35 -3.88 5.38
C THR A 315 -14.27 -2.48 5.98
N THR A 316 -14.06 -1.47 5.15
CA THR A 316 -14.15 -0.07 5.59
C THR A 316 -15.58 0.46 5.45
N SER A 317 -15.76 1.75 5.71
CA SER A 317 -17.03 2.45 5.49
C SER A 317 -17.48 2.45 4.02
N VAL A 318 -16.58 2.11 3.09
CA VAL A 318 -16.84 1.93 1.67
C VAL A 318 -16.48 0.49 1.29
N PRO A 319 -17.40 -0.48 1.47
CA PRO A 319 -17.04 -1.90 1.36
C PRO A 319 -16.52 -2.32 -0.01
N HIS A 320 -16.97 -1.67 -1.10
CA HIS A 320 -16.53 -2.02 -2.45
C HIS A 320 -15.06 -1.71 -2.73
N THR A 321 -14.38 -0.96 -1.85
CA THR A 321 -12.93 -0.72 -1.91
C THR A 321 -12.17 -1.49 -0.81
N THR A 322 -12.72 -2.61 -0.31
CA THR A 322 -12.04 -3.44 0.70
C THR A 322 -10.68 -3.90 0.16
N LYS A 323 -9.60 -3.66 0.93
CA LYS A 323 -8.21 -3.89 0.51
C LYS A 323 -7.90 -5.40 0.41
N ILE A 324 -7.89 -5.93 -0.81
CA ILE A 324 -7.54 -7.33 -1.11
C ILE A 324 -6.56 -7.37 -2.30
N PRO A 325 -5.28 -7.02 -2.10
CA PRO A 325 -4.32 -6.79 -3.19
C PRO A 325 -4.05 -8.03 -4.04
N MET A 326 -4.05 -9.23 -3.44
CA MET A 326 -3.92 -10.47 -4.23
C MET A 326 -5.05 -10.65 -5.25
N GLY A 327 -6.19 -9.99 -5.03
CA GLY A 327 -7.32 -9.94 -5.96
C GLY A 327 -6.96 -9.36 -7.32
N ILE A 328 -6.27 -8.22 -7.36
CA ILE A 328 -5.91 -7.57 -8.62
C ILE A 328 -4.91 -8.41 -9.41
N ARG A 329 -3.92 -9.00 -8.72
CA ARG A 329 -2.95 -9.90 -9.34
C ARG A 329 -3.64 -11.14 -9.94
N LYS A 330 -4.59 -11.76 -9.22
CA LYS A 330 -5.39 -12.87 -9.74
C LYS A 330 -6.24 -12.46 -10.95
N ALA A 331 -6.88 -11.29 -10.90
CA ALA A 331 -7.67 -10.77 -12.01
C ALA A 331 -6.82 -10.50 -13.27
N LEU A 332 -5.63 -9.91 -13.12
CA LEU A 332 -4.70 -9.66 -14.22
C LEU A 332 -4.21 -10.98 -14.84
N ASN A 333 -3.86 -11.98 -14.02
CA ASN A 333 -3.51 -13.31 -14.50
C ASN A 333 -4.68 -13.98 -15.23
N TRP A 334 -5.89 -13.83 -14.70
CA TRP A 334 -7.08 -14.37 -15.36
C TRP A 334 -7.31 -13.75 -16.75
N VAL A 335 -7.13 -12.43 -16.91
CA VAL A 335 -7.20 -11.76 -18.22
C VAL A 335 -6.11 -12.29 -19.14
N LYS A 336 -4.87 -12.41 -18.65
CA LYS A 336 -3.74 -12.98 -19.40
C LYS A 336 -4.05 -14.36 -19.94
N ASP A 337 -4.50 -15.26 -19.07
CA ASP A 337 -4.71 -16.67 -19.39
C ASP A 337 -5.96 -16.88 -20.25
N SER A 338 -7.00 -16.05 -20.06
CA SER A 338 -8.27 -16.18 -20.78
C SER A 338 -8.25 -15.58 -22.19
N TYR A 339 -7.43 -14.54 -22.41
CA TYR A 339 -7.47 -13.72 -23.63
C TYR A 339 -6.12 -13.55 -24.32
N ASN A 340 -5.18 -14.48 -24.10
CA ASN A 340 -3.87 -14.52 -24.76
C ASN A 340 -3.00 -13.28 -24.49
N ASN A 341 -2.92 -12.88 -23.21
CA ASN A 341 -2.08 -11.78 -22.70
C ASN A 341 -2.23 -10.47 -23.50
N PRO A 342 -3.45 -9.92 -23.62
CA PRO A 342 -3.66 -8.65 -24.32
C PRO A 342 -2.94 -7.52 -23.59
N GLU A 343 -2.71 -6.40 -24.26
CA GLU A 343 -2.34 -5.16 -23.56
C GLU A 343 -3.43 -4.78 -22.57
N VAL A 344 -3.06 -4.57 -21.31
CA VAL A 344 -3.96 -4.16 -20.23
C VAL A 344 -3.64 -2.72 -19.83
N MET A 345 -4.67 -1.88 -19.83
CA MET A 345 -4.62 -0.52 -19.32
C MET A 345 -5.54 -0.42 -18.10
N ILE A 346 -4.96 -0.20 -16.92
CA ILE A 346 -5.73 -0.02 -15.68
C ILE A 346 -6.25 1.42 -15.66
N PHE A 347 -7.56 1.59 -15.83
CA PHE A 347 -8.20 2.91 -15.95
C PHE A 347 -8.85 3.42 -14.67
N GLU A 348 -9.08 2.53 -13.70
CA GLU A 348 -9.47 2.88 -12.34
C GLU A 348 -8.97 1.84 -11.33
N ASN A 349 -8.35 2.35 -10.27
CA ASN A 349 -8.08 1.64 -9.03
C ASN A 349 -7.97 2.69 -7.92
N GLY A 350 -8.61 2.47 -6.77
CA GLY A 350 -8.65 3.49 -5.73
C GLY A 350 -9.33 3.05 -4.44
N PHE A 351 -9.40 3.96 -3.49
CA PHE A 351 -9.92 3.69 -2.16
C PHE A 351 -10.81 4.82 -1.65
N GLY A 352 -12.05 4.46 -1.32
CA GLY A 352 -13.04 5.38 -0.75
C GLY A 352 -12.94 5.46 0.76
N ASP A 353 -13.04 6.68 1.28
CA ASP A 353 -13.05 6.96 2.72
C ASP A 353 -14.18 7.97 3.04
N LEU A 354 -14.55 8.13 4.31
CA LEU A 354 -15.52 9.13 4.78
C LEU A 354 -14.88 10.50 5.07
N GLY A 355 -13.57 10.62 4.83
CA GLY A 355 -12.87 11.89 4.65
C GLY A 355 -11.92 12.30 5.77
N GLY A 356 -11.20 13.39 5.51
CA GLY A 356 -10.09 13.88 6.34
C GLY A 356 -8.80 14.01 5.54
N LYS A 357 -7.84 14.77 6.06
CA LYS A 357 -6.49 14.91 5.44
C LYS A 357 -5.53 13.78 5.83
N ASN A 358 -5.95 12.89 6.72
CA ASN A 358 -5.16 11.78 7.22
C ASN A 358 -5.71 10.48 6.62
N ASP A 359 -5.20 10.10 5.46
CA ASP A 359 -5.71 9.01 4.62
C ASP A 359 -4.70 7.84 4.53
N ILE A 360 -4.14 7.46 5.68
CA ILE A 360 -3.15 6.37 5.76
C ILE A 360 -3.67 5.08 5.14
N ASP A 361 -4.96 4.75 5.33
CA ASP A 361 -5.58 3.56 4.74
C ASP A 361 -5.59 3.60 3.20
N ARG A 362 -5.77 4.80 2.61
CA ARG A 362 -5.69 5.01 1.16
C ARG A 362 -4.26 4.82 0.67
N ILE A 363 -3.28 5.37 1.38
CA ILE A 363 -1.85 5.20 1.04
C ILE A 363 -1.48 3.71 1.10
N ASP A 364 -1.88 3.01 2.16
CA ASP A 364 -1.62 1.59 2.36
C ASP A 364 -2.34 0.72 1.31
N TYR A 365 -3.56 1.09 0.90
CA TYR A 365 -4.24 0.49 -0.25
C TYR A 365 -3.41 0.63 -1.54
N TYR A 366 -3.01 1.86 -1.89
CA TYR A 366 -2.26 2.10 -3.14
C TYR A 366 -0.92 1.36 -3.15
N ILE A 367 -0.14 1.40 -2.05
CA ILE A 367 1.13 0.68 -1.96
C ILE A 367 0.89 -0.81 -2.22
N ALA A 368 -0.07 -1.42 -1.52
CA ALA A 368 -0.30 -2.85 -1.62
C ALA A 368 -0.81 -3.29 -3.01
N TYR A 369 -1.67 -2.48 -3.65
CA TYR A 369 -2.16 -2.77 -5.00
C TYR A 369 -1.09 -2.54 -6.08
N LEU A 370 -0.28 -1.50 -5.95
CA LEU A 370 0.85 -1.25 -6.87
C LEU A 370 1.91 -2.35 -6.77
N ASP A 371 2.21 -2.84 -5.56
CA ASP A 371 3.10 -4.00 -5.36
C ASP A 371 2.53 -5.26 -6.04
N ALA A 372 1.22 -5.52 -5.90
CA ALA A 372 0.57 -6.66 -6.53
C ALA A 372 0.53 -6.55 -8.07
N ILE A 373 0.38 -5.33 -8.62
CA ILE A 373 0.48 -5.07 -10.06
C ILE A 373 1.92 -5.27 -10.54
N LEU A 374 2.93 -4.80 -9.78
CA LEU A 374 4.33 -4.99 -10.12
C LEU A 374 4.70 -6.47 -10.18
N ASP A 375 4.26 -7.25 -9.20
CA ASP A 375 4.37 -8.71 -9.22
C ASP A 375 3.71 -9.34 -10.45
N ALA A 376 2.52 -8.86 -10.84
CA ALA A 376 1.84 -9.34 -12.04
C ALA A 376 2.65 -9.06 -13.32
N ILE A 377 3.38 -7.95 -13.37
CA ILE A 377 4.26 -7.58 -14.48
C ILE A 377 5.55 -8.41 -14.45
N GLU A 378 6.31 -8.34 -13.36
CA GLU A 378 7.69 -8.86 -13.29
C GLU A 378 7.76 -10.37 -13.09
N VAL A 379 6.85 -10.93 -12.29
CA VAL A 379 6.85 -12.36 -11.94
C VAL A 379 5.93 -13.14 -12.85
N ASP A 380 4.72 -12.62 -13.10
CA ASP A 380 3.71 -13.37 -13.85
C ASP A 380 3.69 -13.07 -15.36
N GLY A 381 4.37 -12.02 -15.80
CA GLY A 381 4.47 -11.66 -17.23
C GLY A 381 3.18 -11.11 -17.84
N CYS A 382 2.32 -10.49 -17.04
CA CYS A 382 1.11 -9.81 -17.52
C CYS A 382 1.49 -8.51 -18.26
N ASN A 383 0.87 -8.22 -19.41
CA ASN A 383 1.19 -7.06 -20.24
C ASN A 383 0.43 -5.78 -19.80
N ILE A 384 0.80 -5.21 -18.64
CA ILE A 384 0.21 -3.96 -18.14
C ILE A 384 1.04 -2.78 -18.66
N THR A 385 0.39 -1.81 -19.32
CA THR A 385 1.07 -0.64 -19.92
C THR A 385 0.68 0.69 -19.29
N ARG A 386 -0.44 0.77 -18.57
CA ARG A 386 -0.94 2.00 -17.94
C ARG A 386 -1.61 1.74 -16.61
N TYR A 387 -1.53 2.72 -15.71
CA TYR A 387 -2.20 2.74 -14.42
C TYR A 387 -2.83 4.11 -14.16
N THR A 388 -4.09 4.11 -13.72
CA THR A 388 -4.87 5.32 -13.43
C THR A 388 -5.47 5.21 -12.04
N ALA A 389 -5.02 6.09 -11.15
CA ALA A 389 -5.55 6.18 -9.79
C ALA A 389 -6.93 6.88 -9.80
N TRP A 390 -7.91 6.29 -9.11
CA TRP A 390 -9.22 6.88 -8.90
C TRP A 390 -9.31 7.50 -7.49
N SER A 391 -9.43 8.81 -7.33
CA SER A 391 -9.71 9.84 -8.36
C SER A 391 -8.87 11.11 -8.15
N LEU A 392 -8.69 11.91 -9.20
CA LEU A 392 -7.94 13.17 -9.13
C LEU A 392 -8.38 14.05 -7.95
N MET A 393 -9.69 14.13 -7.71
CA MET A 393 -10.28 14.92 -6.64
C MET A 393 -11.62 14.34 -6.19
N ASP A 394 -12.09 14.80 -5.02
CA ASP A 394 -13.40 14.45 -4.51
C ASP A 394 -14.49 14.90 -5.46
N ASN A 395 -15.47 14.04 -5.63
CA ASN A 395 -16.52 14.21 -6.61
C ASN A 395 -17.84 13.65 -6.04
N PHE A 396 -18.89 13.71 -6.85
CA PHE A 396 -20.18 13.14 -6.48
C PHE A 396 -20.16 11.63 -6.70
N GLU A 397 -20.06 10.87 -5.61
CA GLU A 397 -19.90 9.42 -5.65
C GLU A 397 -21.25 8.70 -5.77
N TRP A 398 -21.94 8.98 -6.88
CA TRP A 398 -23.18 8.29 -7.26
C TRP A 398 -24.21 8.26 -6.12
N MET A 399 -24.69 7.08 -5.74
CA MET A 399 -25.67 6.90 -4.67
C MET A 399 -25.14 7.26 -3.27
N SER A 400 -23.82 7.37 -3.10
CA SER A 400 -23.21 7.75 -1.83
C SER A 400 -23.19 9.26 -1.62
N GLY A 401 -23.43 10.06 -2.68
CA GLY A 401 -23.43 11.51 -2.63
C GLY A 401 -22.02 12.08 -2.39
N LEU A 402 -21.92 13.11 -1.57
CA LEU A 402 -20.65 13.78 -1.20
C LEU A 402 -20.04 13.23 0.09
N ARG A 403 -20.62 12.18 0.68
CA ARG A 403 -20.11 11.56 1.92
C ARG A 403 -18.88 10.71 1.73
N VAL A 404 -18.67 10.19 0.51
CA VAL A 404 -17.52 9.35 0.20
C VAL A 404 -16.51 10.19 -0.56
N LEU A 405 -15.30 10.26 -0.01
CA LEU A 405 -14.18 10.99 -0.58
C LEU A 405 -13.22 9.97 -1.22
N HIS A 406 -12.98 10.15 -2.53
CA HIS A 406 -12.03 9.37 -3.34
C HIS A 406 -10.75 10.16 -3.63
N TYR A 407 -10.51 11.24 -2.87
CA TYR A 407 -9.44 12.22 -3.08
C TYR A 407 -8.04 11.63 -3.22
N ILE A 408 -7.28 12.14 -4.20
CA ILE A 408 -5.84 11.91 -4.30
C ILE A 408 -4.99 13.05 -3.71
N LEU A 409 -5.46 14.26 -3.35
CA LEU A 409 -4.56 15.22 -2.67
C LEU A 409 -4.32 14.97 -1.16
N ALA A 410 -4.33 13.71 -0.74
CA ALA A 410 -3.43 13.28 0.34
C ALA A 410 -2.56 12.06 -0.05
N ALA A 411 -2.89 11.36 -1.14
CA ALA A 411 -1.94 10.54 -1.91
C ALA A 411 -0.91 11.37 -2.72
N ALA A 412 -1.08 12.69 -2.81
CA ALA A 412 -0.09 13.65 -3.30
C ALA A 412 0.76 14.26 -2.17
N LEU A 413 1.39 13.41 -1.36
CA LEU A 413 2.75 13.68 -0.87
C LEU A 413 3.81 12.93 -1.69
N VAL A 414 3.40 12.32 -2.82
CA VAL A 414 4.30 11.83 -3.86
C VAL A 414 3.95 12.53 -5.17
N THR A 415 4.12 13.85 -5.20
CA THR A 415 4.73 14.56 -6.34
C THR A 415 5.35 15.86 -5.87
N THR A 416 6.62 15.72 -5.55
CA THR A 416 7.68 16.58 -6.05
C THR A 416 7.25 17.53 -7.19
N SER A 417 6.79 18.74 -6.84
CA SER A 417 6.87 19.88 -7.74
C SER A 417 8.36 20.16 -7.97
N ALA A 418 8.80 20.34 -9.22
CA ALA A 418 10.22 20.60 -9.53
C ALA A 418 10.80 21.87 -8.86
N ALA A 419 9.97 22.66 -8.18
CA ALA A 419 10.39 23.79 -7.35
C ALA A 419 10.41 23.48 -5.84
N ASP A 420 9.62 22.53 -5.34
CA ASP A 420 9.61 22.11 -3.92
C ASP A 420 10.40 20.83 -3.64
N ILE A 421 10.92 20.15 -4.68
CA ILE A 421 12.02 19.16 -4.55
C ILE A 421 13.23 19.77 -3.83
N SER A 422 13.39 21.09 -3.84
CA SER A 422 14.49 21.71 -3.09
C SER A 422 14.25 21.75 -1.58
N ALA A 423 13.06 21.41 -1.07
CA ALA A 423 12.72 21.54 0.35
C ALA A 423 12.18 20.26 1.02
N ALA A 424 11.43 19.41 0.31
CA ALA A 424 11.02 18.10 0.82
C ALA A 424 11.98 17.00 0.34
N LYS A 425 13.02 16.77 1.14
CA LYS A 425 14.00 15.70 0.92
C LYS A 425 13.27 14.34 0.98
N MET A 426 12.94 13.74 -0.17
CA MET A 426 12.79 12.28 -0.25
C MET A 426 14.16 11.71 0.10
N ARG A 427 14.27 11.24 1.33
CA ARG A 427 15.52 10.78 1.90
C ARG A 427 15.86 9.44 1.29
N LYS A 428 16.84 9.45 0.40
CA LYS A 428 17.49 8.20 0.02
C LYS A 428 18.41 7.83 1.18
N LEU A 429 18.36 6.56 1.56
CA LEU A 429 19.44 6.00 2.37
C LEU A 429 20.76 6.33 1.65
N PRO A 430 21.79 6.83 2.37
CA PRO A 430 23.10 7.10 1.77
C PRO A 430 23.57 5.93 0.89
N GLU A 431 24.24 6.20 -0.24
CA GLU A 431 24.64 5.14 -1.19
C GLU A 431 25.60 4.11 -0.57
N ASP A 432 26.27 4.47 0.53
CA ASP A 432 27.16 3.63 1.33
C ASP A 432 26.47 2.95 2.53
N LEU A 433 25.16 3.16 2.71
CA LEU A 433 24.36 2.52 3.76
C LEU A 433 24.21 1.03 3.49
N LYS A 434 24.44 0.20 4.52
CA LYS A 434 24.41 -1.27 4.40
C LYS A 434 23.20 -1.84 5.13
N LEU A 435 22.46 -2.76 4.50
CA LEU A 435 21.29 -3.43 5.10
C LEU A 435 21.58 -4.94 5.35
N GLY A 436 21.03 -5.56 6.41
CA GLY A 436 21.15 -7.01 6.66
C GLY A 436 20.08 -7.63 7.63
N VAL A 437 20.20 -8.93 8.03
CA VAL A 437 19.35 -9.63 9.10
C VAL A 437 20.01 -10.42 10.32
N ALA A 438 20.00 -10.01 11.61
CA ALA A 438 20.84 -10.63 12.69
C ALA A 438 20.22 -11.82 13.45
N THR A 439 21.05 -12.76 13.94
CA THR A 439 20.66 -13.92 14.74
C THR A 439 21.53 -14.03 16.01
N ALA A 440 20.90 -14.18 17.17
CA ALA A 440 21.57 -14.47 18.44
C ALA A 440 21.31 -15.93 18.85
N SER A 441 22.06 -16.88 18.29
CA SER A 441 22.13 -18.27 18.75
C SER A 441 23.59 -18.74 18.71
N PHE A 442 23.93 -19.79 19.48
CA PHE A 442 25.26 -20.41 19.47
C PHE A 442 25.57 -20.99 18.08
N GLN A 443 26.04 -20.15 17.16
CA GLN A 443 26.63 -20.56 15.89
C GLN A 443 28.15 -20.43 16.02
N ILE A 444 28.86 -21.55 15.91
CA ILE A 444 30.33 -21.56 15.84
C ILE A 444 30.72 -21.07 14.44
N GLU A 445 30.75 -19.75 14.24
CA GLU A 445 31.39 -19.14 13.07
C GLU A 445 32.10 -17.86 13.52
N GLY A 446 33.42 -17.81 13.32
CA GLY A 446 34.25 -16.68 13.69
C GLY A 446 33.83 -15.42 12.95
N GLY A 447 33.53 -14.35 13.69
CA GLY A 447 33.27 -13.03 13.12
C GLY A 447 34.48 -12.49 12.38
N TRP A 448 34.51 -12.65 11.07
CA TRP A 448 35.35 -11.92 10.15
C TRP A 448 34.46 -11.28 9.10
N ASN A 449 34.45 -9.95 9.04
CA ASN A 449 33.99 -9.28 7.82
C ASN A 449 35.08 -9.41 6.75
N ALA A 450 34.69 -9.37 5.47
CA ALA A 450 35.61 -9.43 4.34
C ALA A 450 36.55 -8.20 4.20
N ALA A 451 36.52 -7.25 5.17
CA ALA A 451 37.20 -5.96 5.10
C ALA A 451 38.23 -5.70 6.22
N GLY A 452 38.34 -6.55 7.26
CA GLY A 452 39.40 -6.50 8.28
C GLY A 452 39.22 -5.49 9.43
N THR A 453 38.03 -4.95 9.70
CA THR A 453 37.78 -4.01 10.82
C THR A 453 37.28 -4.72 12.09
N CYS A 454 37.59 -4.15 13.27
CA CYS A 454 37.24 -4.65 14.60
C CYS A 454 36.48 -3.57 15.38
N GLY A 455 35.43 -3.96 16.12
CA GLY A 455 34.71 -3.03 16.98
C GLY A 455 33.88 -3.70 18.07
N ILE A 456 33.37 -2.88 18.99
CA ILE A 456 32.47 -3.29 20.07
C ILE A 456 31.03 -2.88 19.78
N THR A 457 30.08 -3.72 20.18
CA THR A 457 28.65 -3.43 20.14
C THR A 457 28.12 -3.21 21.55
N ILE A 458 27.38 -2.12 21.75
CA ILE A 458 26.88 -1.67 23.05
C ILE A 458 25.35 -1.50 22.99
N ALA A 459 24.64 -2.02 23.98
CA ALA A 459 23.22 -1.74 24.18
C ALA A 459 23.04 -0.25 24.50
N THR A 460 22.37 0.47 23.61
CA THR A 460 22.28 1.93 23.59
C THR A 460 20.82 2.38 23.51
N ASP A 461 19.95 1.78 24.34
CA ASP A 461 18.61 2.31 24.56
C ASP A 461 18.70 3.72 25.15
N PHE A 462 17.94 4.68 24.62
CA PHE A 462 18.03 6.06 25.09
C PHE A 462 17.41 6.22 26.49
N ARG A 463 18.07 6.98 27.36
CA ARG A 463 17.56 7.33 28.69
C ARG A 463 17.24 8.81 28.73
N GLU A 464 16.00 9.13 29.09
CA GLU A 464 15.48 10.50 29.08
C GLU A 464 14.88 10.84 30.45
N GLY A 465 14.89 12.13 30.82
CA GLY A 465 14.11 12.60 31.96
C GLY A 465 12.61 12.41 31.74
N LEU A 466 11.87 12.07 32.78
CA LEU A 466 10.41 11.91 32.68
C LEU A 466 9.71 13.23 32.28
N SER A 467 10.23 14.35 32.79
CA SER A 467 9.79 15.70 32.49
C SER A 467 10.95 16.60 32.04
N ASP A 468 10.62 17.81 31.58
CA ASP A 468 11.59 18.84 31.23
C ASP A 468 12.18 19.55 32.47
N SER A 469 11.96 19.01 33.69
CA SER A 469 12.59 19.55 34.88
C SER A 469 14.11 19.34 34.82
N ALA A 470 14.87 20.31 35.32
CA ALA A 470 16.34 20.23 35.31
C ALA A 470 16.86 18.98 36.06
N GLU A 471 16.13 18.53 37.08
CA GLU A 471 16.45 17.33 37.85
C GLU A 471 16.27 16.05 37.02
N ASP A 472 15.12 15.87 36.35
CA ASP A 472 14.87 14.70 35.52
C ASP A 472 15.80 14.67 34.30
N VAL A 473 16.11 15.81 33.70
CA VAL A 473 17.04 15.92 32.57
C VAL A 473 18.45 15.46 32.98
N GLU A 474 18.96 15.92 34.12
CA GLU A 474 20.25 15.48 34.65
C GLU A 474 20.24 13.98 34.99
N LEU A 475 19.14 13.44 35.50
CA LEU A 475 19.00 12.00 35.75
C LEU A 475 19.03 11.19 34.44
N GLY A 476 18.43 11.68 33.36
CA GLY A 476 18.53 11.06 32.04
C GLY A 476 19.97 10.97 31.55
N TYR A 477 20.74 12.06 31.65
CA TYR A 477 22.16 12.06 31.28
C TYR A 477 23.02 11.18 32.19
N LEU A 478 22.74 11.17 33.50
CA LEU A 478 23.42 10.28 34.44
C LEU A 478 23.15 8.81 34.09
N ALA A 479 21.90 8.46 33.78
CA ALA A 479 21.55 7.10 33.36
C ALA A 479 22.23 6.70 32.04
N MET A 480 22.37 7.64 31.09
CA MET A 480 23.17 7.42 29.87
C MET A 480 24.64 7.15 30.18
N ASP A 481 25.26 7.91 31.09
CA ASP A 481 26.67 7.69 31.47
C ASP A 481 26.87 6.32 32.11
N PHE A 482 25.91 5.89 32.92
CA PHE A 482 25.92 4.62 33.60
C PHE A 482 25.76 3.46 32.61
N GLU A 483 24.84 3.53 31.66
CA GLU A 483 24.54 2.36 30.81
C GLU A 483 25.45 2.28 29.59
N VAL A 484 25.65 3.43 28.95
CA VAL A 484 26.30 3.56 27.66
C VAL A 484 27.69 4.14 27.85
N GLY A 485 27.80 5.22 28.63
CA GLY A 485 29.06 5.92 28.88
C GLY A 485 30.10 5.08 29.60
N PHE A 486 29.68 4.14 30.45
CA PHE A 486 30.57 3.26 31.20
C PHE A 486 31.50 2.45 30.28
N TYR A 487 30.98 2.01 29.14
CA TYR A 487 31.73 1.24 28.13
C TYR A 487 32.27 2.13 27.02
N SER A 488 31.51 3.16 26.63
CA SER A 488 31.82 3.99 25.46
C SER A 488 32.87 5.05 25.74
N HIS A 489 32.79 5.70 26.91
CA HIS A 489 33.66 6.83 27.24
C HIS A 489 35.14 6.43 27.32
N PRO A 490 35.54 5.29 27.90
CA PRO A 490 36.95 4.86 27.87
C PRO A 490 37.50 4.64 26.46
N ILE A 491 36.64 4.22 25.52
CA ILE A 491 37.04 3.83 24.15
C ILE A 491 37.04 5.03 23.21
N PHE A 492 35.97 5.83 23.21
CA PHE A 492 35.71 6.83 22.16
C PHE A 492 35.91 8.28 22.60
N SER A 493 36.00 8.58 23.91
CA SER A 493 36.28 9.95 24.35
C SER A 493 37.75 10.33 24.12
N SER A 494 38.01 11.62 23.89
CA SER A 494 39.38 12.13 23.74
C SER A 494 40.21 11.99 25.02
N THR A 495 39.57 12.08 26.18
CA THR A 495 40.22 11.97 27.49
C THR A 495 40.46 10.52 27.91
N GLY A 496 39.68 9.57 27.37
CA GLY A 496 39.57 8.22 27.92
C GLY A 496 38.94 8.24 29.31
N GLY A 497 39.08 7.13 30.05
CA GLY A 497 38.53 7.00 31.41
C GLY A 497 37.00 6.92 31.45
N PHE A 498 36.45 6.79 32.67
CA PHE A 498 34.99 6.80 32.90
C PHE A 498 34.43 8.23 32.87
N PRO A 499 33.11 8.42 32.59
CA PRO A 499 32.48 9.74 32.61
C PRO A 499 32.59 10.44 33.97
N GLU A 500 32.84 11.76 34.00
CA GLU A 500 33.03 12.52 35.24
C GLU A 500 31.81 12.50 36.16
N ARG A 501 30.59 12.64 35.60
CA ARG A 501 29.34 12.56 36.39
C ARG A 501 29.19 11.21 37.07
N LEU A 502 29.57 10.14 36.37
CA LEU A 502 29.54 8.77 36.91
C LEU A 502 30.56 8.60 38.04
N ILE A 503 31.80 9.05 37.85
CA ILE A 503 32.85 9.01 38.87
C ILE A 503 32.37 9.72 40.14
N LYS A 504 31.86 10.94 39.98
CA LYS A 504 31.35 11.77 41.09
C LYS A 504 30.19 11.07 41.79
N ARG A 505 29.21 10.57 41.04
CA ARG A 505 28.02 9.90 41.59
C ARG A 505 28.36 8.65 42.39
N ILE A 506 29.24 7.80 41.86
CA ILE A 506 29.63 6.57 42.57
C ILE A 506 30.46 6.91 43.80
N ALA A 507 31.30 7.96 43.77
CA ALA A 507 32.04 8.40 44.96
C ALA A 507 31.09 8.90 46.07
N GLU A 508 30.08 9.71 45.71
CA GLU A 508 29.04 10.17 46.63
C GLU A 508 28.25 8.99 47.24
N LYS A 509 27.77 8.07 46.40
CA LYS A 509 27.01 6.89 46.83
C LYS A 509 27.85 5.92 47.66
N SER A 510 29.12 5.74 47.31
CA SER A 510 30.06 4.93 48.09
C SER A 510 30.25 5.50 49.49
N ALA A 511 30.37 6.83 49.63
CA ALA A 511 30.46 7.49 50.93
C ALA A 511 29.14 7.35 51.74
N GLU A 512 27.98 7.53 51.10
CA GLU A 512 26.67 7.34 51.74
C GLU A 512 26.46 5.90 52.24
N GLN A 513 26.98 4.92 51.51
CA GLN A 513 26.89 3.49 51.83
C GLN A 513 28.02 3.04 52.79
N GLY A 514 28.88 3.95 53.25
CA GLY A 514 29.91 3.68 54.26
C GLY A 514 31.20 3.03 53.72
N PHE A 515 31.44 3.07 52.41
CA PHE A 515 32.70 2.58 51.84
C PHE A 515 33.84 3.60 52.08
N PRO A 516 35.07 3.12 52.39
CA PRO A 516 36.20 3.99 52.71
C PRO A 516 36.81 4.70 51.48
N LYS A 517 36.47 4.27 50.27
CA LYS A 517 36.86 4.84 48.98
C LYS A 517 35.78 4.54 47.94
N SER A 518 35.84 5.21 46.79
CA SER A 518 34.92 4.93 45.66
C SER A 518 34.95 3.44 45.29
N ARG A 519 33.77 2.87 45.01
CA ARG A 519 33.62 1.50 44.47
C ARG A 519 34.04 1.40 43.00
N LEU A 520 34.09 2.51 42.28
CA LEU A 520 34.56 2.54 40.89
C LEU A 520 36.10 2.47 40.89
N PRO A 521 36.71 1.49 40.21
CA PRO A 521 38.16 1.43 40.08
C PRO A 521 38.69 2.62 39.27
N GLU A 522 39.85 3.14 39.67
CA GLU A 522 40.59 4.11 38.87
C GLU A 522 41.33 3.38 37.74
N LEU A 523 41.26 3.92 36.53
CA LEU A 523 42.09 3.46 35.42
C LEU A 523 43.41 4.21 35.46
N SER A 524 44.52 3.47 35.44
CA SER A 524 45.85 4.05 35.27
C SER A 524 45.99 4.70 33.90
N GLN A 525 46.93 5.63 33.75
CA GLN A 525 47.18 6.27 32.45
C GLN A 525 47.56 5.24 31.37
N GLU A 526 48.29 4.18 31.73
CA GLU A 526 48.63 3.07 30.81
C GLU A 526 47.38 2.31 30.34
N GLU A 527 46.43 2.04 31.23
CA GLU A 527 45.15 1.40 30.88
C GLU A 527 44.27 2.31 30.02
N ILE A 528 44.24 3.61 30.32
CA ILE A 528 43.54 4.60 29.50
C ILE A 528 44.12 4.64 28.09
N ASP A 529 45.43 4.72 27.96
CA ASP A 529 46.10 4.75 26.66
C ASP A 529 45.96 3.42 25.90
N PHE A 530 45.85 2.30 26.60
CA PHE A 530 45.61 0.98 26.00
C PHE A 530 44.17 0.82 25.48
N ILE A 531 43.16 1.31 26.20
CA ILE A 531 41.74 1.13 25.86
C ILE A 531 41.27 2.17 24.83
N ARG A 532 41.79 3.40 24.90
CA ARG A 532 41.35 4.49 24.04
C ARG A 532 41.62 4.19 22.58
N GLY A 533 40.59 4.35 21.73
CA GLY A 533 40.68 4.15 20.29
C GLY A 533 40.75 2.69 19.85
N THR A 534 40.40 1.73 20.70
CA THR A 534 40.45 0.28 20.39
C THR A 534 39.29 -0.23 19.52
N SER A 535 38.48 0.66 18.95
CA SER A 535 37.32 0.31 18.12
C SER A 535 37.28 1.16 16.85
N ASP A 536 37.17 0.51 15.69
CA ASP A 536 37.11 1.18 14.39
C ASP A 536 35.74 1.84 14.12
N PHE A 537 34.69 1.38 14.83
CA PHE A 537 33.33 1.90 14.75
C PHE A 537 32.62 1.77 16.10
N TYR A 538 31.50 2.48 16.27
CA TYR A 538 30.62 2.36 17.42
C TYR A 538 29.44 1.42 17.06
N GLY A 539 29.41 0.21 17.63
CA GLY A 539 28.29 -0.71 17.44
C GLY A 539 27.12 -0.38 18.38
N PHE A 540 25.92 -0.28 17.82
CA PHE A 540 24.77 0.35 18.44
C PHE A 540 23.54 -0.57 18.40
N ASN A 541 23.16 -1.12 19.55
CA ASN A 541 21.95 -1.94 19.69
C ASN A 541 20.86 -1.11 20.38
N HIS A 542 19.76 -0.81 19.70
CA HIS A 542 18.71 0.03 20.26
C HIS A 542 17.33 -0.54 19.99
N TYR A 543 16.53 -0.64 21.03
CA TYR A 543 15.21 -1.24 21.00
C TYR A 543 14.14 -0.26 21.49
N SER A 544 14.47 0.57 22.48
CA SER A 544 13.48 1.34 23.25
C SER A 544 14.06 2.64 23.86
N THR A 545 13.17 3.49 24.40
CA THR A 545 13.54 4.59 25.31
C THR A 545 12.94 4.37 26.69
N LYS A 546 13.71 4.65 27.76
CA LYS A 546 13.23 4.60 29.14
C LYS A 546 13.30 5.99 29.77
N PHE A 547 12.28 6.33 30.56
CA PHE A 547 12.20 7.62 31.25
C PHE A 547 12.57 7.48 32.71
N TYR A 548 13.38 8.39 33.24
CA TYR A 548 13.86 8.39 34.63
C TYR A 548 13.28 9.57 35.41
N THR A 549 12.96 9.32 36.68
CA THR A 549 12.59 10.38 37.62
C THR A 549 13.04 10.05 39.04
N ALA A 550 13.31 11.10 39.83
CA ALA A 550 13.51 10.98 41.27
C ALA A 550 12.20 10.64 42.00
N ASP A 551 11.05 11.02 41.43
CA ASP A 551 9.75 10.82 42.04
C ASP A 551 9.40 9.33 42.14
N GLY A 552 9.31 8.83 43.38
CA GLY A 552 9.06 7.42 43.67
C GLY A 552 10.32 6.61 43.99
N TYR A 553 11.52 7.17 43.83
CA TYR A 553 12.72 6.59 44.41
C TYR A 553 12.73 6.83 45.93
N THR A 554 13.05 5.79 46.70
CA THR A 554 13.25 5.90 48.14
C THR A 554 14.61 5.35 48.53
N LYS A 555 15.32 6.05 49.43
CA LYS A 555 16.63 5.61 49.90
C LYS A 555 16.50 4.21 50.55
N GLY A 556 17.23 3.22 50.03
CA GLY A 556 17.13 1.82 50.46
C GLY A 556 16.10 0.98 49.70
N MET A 557 15.51 1.50 48.62
CA MET A 557 14.62 0.76 47.72
C MET A 557 15.29 -0.50 47.13
N TYR A 558 16.60 -0.44 46.90
CA TYR A 558 17.40 -1.59 46.48
C TYR A 558 18.17 -2.16 47.67
N SER A 559 18.08 -3.47 47.88
CA SER A 559 18.61 -4.16 49.06
C SER A 559 20.14 -4.33 49.08
N ILE A 560 20.80 -4.01 47.98
CA ILE A 560 22.25 -4.13 47.76
C ILE A 560 22.67 -2.91 46.91
N PRO A 561 23.86 -2.32 47.13
CA PRO A 561 24.41 -1.34 46.20
C PRO A 561 24.35 -1.89 44.77
N SER A 562 23.55 -1.23 43.93
CA SER A 562 23.30 -1.63 42.55
C SER A 562 23.49 -0.44 41.62
N TYR A 563 23.63 -0.74 40.34
CA TYR A 563 23.62 0.23 39.27
C TYR A 563 22.42 1.20 39.37
N ASP A 564 21.22 0.66 39.58
CA ASP A 564 19.99 1.46 39.68
C ASP A 564 19.95 2.31 40.96
N ASP A 565 20.48 1.80 42.08
CA ASP A 565 20.59 2.56 43.34
C ASP A 565 21.58 3.72 43.24
N ASP A 566 22.65 3.53 42.46
CA ASP A 566 23.66 4.55 42.23
C ASP A 566 23.13 5.68 41.34
N ILE A 567 22.26 5.40 40.37
CA ILE A 567 21.50 6.43 39.64
C ILE A 567 20.55 7.15 40.61
N GLY A 568 19.84 6.40 41.47
CA GLY A 568 18.96 6.97 42.49
C GLY A 568 17.65 7.51 41.92
N ALA A 569 17.11 6.81 40.92
CA ALA A 569 15.88 7.16 40.22
C ALA A 569 15.10 5.89 39.86
N VAL A 570 13.81 6.04 39.55
CA VAL A 570 12.97 4.94 39.06
C VAL A 570 12.68 5.10 37.57
N ILE A 571 12.52 3.97 36.87
CA ILE A 571 12.09 3.95 35.48
C ILE A 571 10.57 4.09 35.43
N SER A 572 10.10 5.05 34.65
CA SER A 572 8.70 5.24 34.29
C SER A 572 8.48 4.95 32.81
N TYR A 573 7.37 4.30 32.51
CA TYR A 573 6.87 4.10 31.16
C TYR A 573 5.73 5.11 30.96
N LYS A 574 6.07 6.40 30.85
CA LYS A 574 5.17 7.51 30.47
C LYS A 574 4.17 7.04 29.40
N ASP A 575 2.87 7.37 29.48
CA ASP A 575 1.73 7.23 28.51
C ASP A 575 1.84 6.24 27.30
N TYR A 576 2.74 5.27 27.34
CA TYR A 576 3.19 4.43 26.25
C TYR A 576 3.20 3.01 26.79
N ASP A 577 2.20 2.23 26.37
CA ASP A 577 2.11 0.83 26.78
C ASP A 577 3.27 0.03 26.17
N PRO A 578 4.02 -0.74 26.99
CA PRO A 578 5.05 -1.63 26.47
C PRO A 578 4.45 -2.76 25.62
N ALA A 579 5.23 -3.24 24.64
CA ALA A 579 4.87 -4.41 23.84
C ALA A 579 4.54 -5.61 24.75
N PRO A 580 3.52 -6.43 24.43
CA PRO A 580 3.02 -7.49 25.31
C PRO A 580 4.04 -8.58 25.66
N THR A 581 5.12 -8.72 24.87
CA THR A 581 6.05 -9.86 24.92
C THR A 581 7.35 -9.58 25.68
N ILE A 582 7.91 -8.36 25.59
CA ILE A 582 9.31 -8.07 25.98
C ILE A 582 9.56 -6.68 26.57
N HIS A 583 8.53 -5.95 27.03
CA HIS A 583 8.69 -4.62 27.64
C HIS A 583 9.35 -3.54 26.74
N THR A 584 9.28 -3.66 25.42
CA THR A 584 9.77 -2.64 24.47
C THR A 584 8.69 -1.58 24.18
N THR A 585 9.02 -0.30 24.38
CA THR A 585 8.15 0.83 24.04
C THR A 585 8.52 1.38 22.66
N LYS A 586 7.52 1.60 21.79
CA LYS A 586 7.72 2.15 20.44
C LYS A 586 7.91 3.66 20.53
N ILE A 587 9.15 4.11 20.66
CA ILE A 587 9.50 5.53 20.79
C ILE A 587 10.56 5.87 19.72
N PRO A 588 10.13 6.12 18.46
CA PRO A 588 11.05 6.29 17.33
C PRO A 588 12.06 7.42 17.52
N ASN A 589 11.65 8.54 18.13
CA ASN A 589 12.57 9.66 18.38
C ASN A 589 13.72 9.31 19.36
N GLY A 590 13.58 8.22 20.12
CA GLY A 590 14.61 7.72 21.02
C GLY A 590 15.91 7.39 20.32
N ILE A 591 15.83 6.72 19.16
CA ILE A 591 17.04 6.32 18.42
C ILE A 591 17.78 7.54 17.86
N ARG A 592 17.04 8.56 17.41
CA ARG A 592 17.59 9.84 16.96
C ARG A 592 18.34 10.54 18.09
N LYS A 593 17.74 10.63 19.29
CA LYS A 593 18.38 11.24 20.46
C LYS A 593 19.63 10.48 20.90
N ALA A 594 19.61 9.16 20.87
CA ALA A 594 20.78 8.35 21.21
C ALA A 594 21.93 8.51 20.19
N LEU A 595 21.63 8.57 18.89
CA LEU A 595 22.63 8.85 17.86
C LEU A 595 23.26 10.24 18.06
N ASN A 596 22.45 11.26 18.36
CA ASN A 596 22.95 12.59 18.68
C ASN A 596 23.81 12.60 19.95
N TRP A 597 23.40 11.86 20.98
CA TRP A 597 24.20 11.75 22.21
C TRP A 597 25.58 11.15 21.93
N VAL A 598 25.67 10.08 21.13
CA VAL A 598 26.96 9.49 20.72
C VAL A 598 27.80 10.49 19.95
N LYS A 599 27.20 11.19 18.97
CA LYS A 599 27.87 12.24 18.20
C LYS A 599 28.45 13.32 19.11
N ASP A 600 27.63 13.86 20.01
CA ASP A 600 27.97 15.01 20.85
C ASP A 600 29.04 14.67 21.91
N ASN A 601 29.09 13.41 22.38
CA ASN A 601 30.03 12.99 23.43
C ASN A 601 31.33 12.38 22.88
N TYR A 602 31.34 11.85 21.65
CA TYR A 602 32.44 10.98 21.18
C TYR A 602 33.07 11.39 19.84
N ASN A 603 33.02 12.68 19.49
CA ASN A 603 33.64 13.21 18.28
C ASN A 603 33.10 12.55 16.99
N ASN A 604 31.80 12.25 16.98
CA ASN A 604 31.07 11.73 15.81
C ASN A 604 31.71 10.49 15.14
N PRO A 605 31.87 9.38 15.88
CA PRO A 605 32.48 8.17 15.33
C PRO A 605 31.54 7.53 14.30
N THR A 606 32.07 6.70 13.41
CA THR A 606 31.25 5.85 12.52
C THR A 606 30.35 4.94 13.35
N VAL A 607 29.03 5.13 13.30
CA VAL A 607 28.06 4.29 14.03
C VAL A 607 27.50 3.18 13.14
N LEU A 608 27.48 1.93 13.64
CA LEU A 608 26.77 0.78 13.05
C LEU A 608 25.58 0.40 13.94
N ILE A 609 24.34 0.50 13.45
CA ILE A 609 23.14 0.04 14.18
C ILE A 609 23.06 -1.49 14.10
N THR A 610 23.79 -2.19 14.96
CA THR A 610 24.01 -3.63 14.85
C THR A 610 22.78 -4.48 15.20
N GLU A 611 21.86 -3.98 16.02
CA GLU A 611 20.57 -4.62 16.30
C GLU A 611 19.45 -3.59 16.55
N ASN A 612 18.28 -3.83 15.95
CA ASN A 612 17.04 -3.09 16.17
C ASN A 612 15.87 -4.01 15.82
N GLY A 613 14.81 -4.04 16.64
CA GLY A 613 13.70 -4.95 16.40
C GLY A 613 12.55 -4.83 17.39
N TYR A 614 11.41 -5.44 17.04
CA TYR A 614 10.17 -5.38 17.81
C TYR A 614 9.53 -6.77 17.92
N GLY A 615 9.28 -7.22 19.15
CA GLY A 615 8.76 -8.54 19.47
C GLY A 615 7.22 -8.60 19.44
N THR A 616 6.66 -9.55 18.69
CA THR A 616 5.21 -9.79 18.56
C THR A 616 4.85 -11.23 18.98
N PHE A 617 3.65 -11.46 19.55
CA PHE A 617 3.17 -12.83 19.82
C PHE A 617 2.53 -13.41 18.54
N GLY A 618 3.18 -14.41 17.92
CA GLY A 618 2.61 -15.39 16.98
C GLY A 618 1.66 -14.91 15.86
N GLY A 619 2.09 -15.01 14.60
CA GLY A 619 1.21 -14.91 13.42
C GLY A 619 1.98 -14.51 12.16
N ASN A 620 1.45 -14.85 10.97
CA ASN A 620 2.03 -14.50 9.66
C ASN A 620 1.77 -13.04 9.24
N ASN A 621 1.26 -12.19 10.14
CA ASN A 621 0.86 -10.82 9.84
C ASN A 621 1.60 -9.87 10.78
N ASP A 622 2.66 -9.22 10.27
CA ASP A 622 3.69 -8.54 11.06
C ASP A 622 3.56 -7.01 11.01
N ILE A 623 2.32 -6.50 11.03
CA ILE A 623 1.98 -5.08 10.85
C ILE A 623 2.69 -4.20 11.89
N ASP A 624 2.69 -4.60 13.16
CA ASP A 624 3.36 -3.85 14.23
C ASP A 624 4.88 -3.72 14.01
N ARG A 625 5.49 -4.76 13.44
CA ARG A 625 6.92 -4.79 13.14
C ARG A 625 7.25 -3.92 11.93
N ILE A 626 6.40 -3.93 10.91
CA ILE A 626 6.51 -3.02 9.75
C ILE A 626 6.41 -1.57 10.21
N ASP A 627 5.42 -1.25 11.04
CA ASP A 627 5.22 0.12 11.54
C ASP A 627 6.33 0.56 12.50
N TYR A 628 6.92 -0.36 13.25
CA TYR A 628 8.12 -0.11 14.03
C TYR A 628 9.29 0.27 13.12
N TYR A 629 9.60 -0.55 12.12
CA TYR A 629 10.75 -0.30 11.24
C TYR A 629 10.59 0.97 10.41
N LYS A 630 9.40 1.26 9.87
CA LYS A 630 9.13 2.52 9.15
C LYS A 630 9.46 3.73 10.03
N ALA A 631 8.98 3.74 11.27
CA ALA A 631 9.18 4.88 12.16
C ALA A 631 10.63 5.04 12.62
N TYR A 632 11.32 3.92 12.93
CA TYR A 632 12.71 3.96 13.38
C TYR A 632 13.68 4.30 12.23
N LEU A 633 13.46 3.80 11.01
CA LEU A 633 14.26 4.17 9.84
C LEU A 633 14.17 5.67 9.53
N ASN A 634 12.97 6.26 9.65
CA ASN A 634 12.79 7.70 9.48
C ASN A 634 13.55 8.51 10.54
N ALA A 635 13.53 8.08 11.80
CA ALA A 635 14.29 8.73 12.88
C ALA A 635 15.81 8.60 12.71
N ILE A 636 16.29 7.49 12.16
CA ILE A 636 17.71 7.31 11.79
C ILE A 636 18.10 8.26 10.66
N LEU A 637 17.26 8.34 9.61
CA LEU A 637 17.46 9.28 8.51
C LEU A 637 17.49 10.74 8.99
N ASP A 638 16.65 11.09 9.97
CA ASP A 638 16.67 12.41 10.62
C ASP A 638 18.04 12.68 11.27
N ALA A 639 18.57 11.72 12.03
CA ALA A 639 19.87 11.87 12.70
C ALA A 639 21.03 12.06 11.71
N ILE A 640 20.97 11.38 10.56
CA ILE A 640 21.98 11.46 9.50
C ILE A 640 21.86 12.79 8.76
N GLU A 641 20.68 13.09 8.25
CA GLU A 641 20.49 14.14 7.27
C GLU A 641 20.24 15.53 7.85
N VAL A 642 19.60 15.58 9.02
CA VAL A 642 19.24 16.83 9.69
C VAL A 642 20.28 17.17 10.75
N ASP A 643 20.69 16.17 11.54
CA ASP A 643 21.56 16.41 12.69
C ASP A 643 23.06 16.22 12.36
N GLY A 644 23.40 15.73 11.16
CA GLY A 644 24.80 15.63 10.69
C GLY A 644 25.63 14.52 11.37
N SER A 645 24.98 13.48 11.89
CA SER A 645 25.66 12.34 12.50
C SER A 645 26.34 11.47 11.43
N GLN A 646 27.64 11.19 11.55
CA GLN A 646 28.38 10.29 10.65
C GLN A 646 28.02 8.84 10.98
N ASN A 647 26.93 8.35 10.39
CA ASN A 647 26.46 6.99 10.64
C ASN A 647 26.52 6.17 9.35
N SER A 648 27.24 5.06 9.35
CA SER A 648 27.05 4.01 8.36
C SER A 648 26.10 2.97 8.96
N VAL A 649 24.79 3.14 8.78
CA VAL A 649 23.81 2.18 9.33
C VAL A 649 24.10 0.79 8.76
N TYR A 650 24.21 -0.20 9.64
CA TYR A 650 24.18 -1.63 9.33
C TYR A 650 22.94 -2.23 9.99
N SER A 651 21.73 -1.82 9.60
CA SER A 651 20.52 -2.29 10.29
C SER A 651 20.28 -3.75 9.95
N ARG A 652 20.54 -4.63 10.93
CA ARG A 652 20.31 -6.05 10.84
C ARG A 652 19.00 -6.41 11.59
N LEU A 653 17.88 -6.57 10.86
CA LEU A 653 16.55 -6.89 11.42
C LEU A 653 16.59 -8.21 12.20
N THR A 654 16.12 -8.23 13.45
CA THR A 654 15.97 -9.49 14.21
C THR A 654 14.58 -10.07 13.97
N SER A 655 14.53 -11.27 13.38
CA SER A 655 13.36 -12.16 13.41
C SER A 655 13.80 -13.50 13.97
N THR A 656 13.30 -13.86 15.15
CA THR A 656 13.49 -15.21 15.70
C THR A 656 12.69 -16.22 14.89
N MET A 657 13.34 -17.38 14.69
CA MET A 657 12.82 -18.55 13.98
C MET A 657 11.50 -19.07 14.58
N SER A 658 10.63 -19.60 13.71
CA SER A 658 9.43 -20.34 14.12
C SER A 658 9.78 -21.61 14.93
N LYS A 659 8.98 -21.89 15.97
CA LYS A 659 9.08 -23.05 16.89
C LYS A 659 9.10 -24.45 16.25
N GLU A 660 8.92 -24.59 14.93
CA GLU A 660 8.91 -25.90 14.27
C GLU A 660 10.31 -26.48 13.99
N HIS A 661 11.37 -25.65 13.89
CA HIS A 661 12.73 -26.15 13.61
C HIS A 661 13.52 -26.59 14.85
N GLU A 662 13.10 -26.20 16.06
CA GLU A 662 13.82 -26.53 17.31
C GLU A 662 13.79 -28.04 17.64
N LYS A 663 12.87 -28.82 17.03
CA LYS A 663 12.78 -30.27 17.26
C LYS A 663 13.71 -31.11 16.38
N GLN A 664 14.24 -30.58 15.28
CA GLN A 664 15.05 -31.39 14.35
C GLN A 664 16.56 -31.34 14.65
N ASP A 665 17.09 -30.24 15.19
CA ASP A 665 18.55 -30.11 15.37
C ASP A 665 19.11 -30.71 16.67
N TYR A 666 18.26 -30.94 17.69
CA TYR A 666 18.71 -31.54 18.97
C TYR A 666 19.06 -33.03 18.91
N GLN A 667 18.83 -33.70 17.78
CA GLN A 667 19.11 -35.15 17.65
C GLN A 667 20.45 -35.50 17.00
N LEU A 668 21.20 -34.54 16.43
CA LEU A 668 22.27 -34.91 15.48
C LEU A 668 23.73 -34.85 15.96
N TYR A 669 24.09 -34.23 17.10
CA TYR A 669 25.51 -34.22 17.52
C TYR A 669 25.72 -34.35 19.03
N GLY A 670 25.95 -35.58 19.49
CA GLY A 670 26.52 -35.87 20.80
C GLY A 670 28.05 -35.83 20.79
N THR A 671 28.67 -35.08 21.71
CA THR A 671 29.64 -35.55 22.72
C THR A 671 30.59 -34.44 23.23
N LYS A 672 30.73 -34.40 24.56
CA LYS A 672 31.79 -33.84 25.43
C LYS A 672 32.17 -32.35 25.26
N THR A 673 31.57 -31.52 26.11
CA THR A 673 32.00 -30.16 26.45
C THR A 673 33.35 -30.15 27.17
N LEU A 674 34.35 -29.49 26.58
CA LEU A 674 35.53 -29.00 27.29
C LEU A 674 35.12 -27.80 28.16
N SER A 675 35.79 -27.59 29.29
CA SER A 675 35.44 -26.47 30.17
C SER A 675 35.76 -25.12 29.49
N PRO A 676 34.99 -24.04 29.76
CA PRO A 676 35.21 -22.72 29.17
C PRO A 676 36.63 -22.19 29.35
N ARG A 677 37.28 -22.56 30.47
CA ARG A 677 38.66 -22.17 30.79
C ARG A 677 39.68 -22.81 29.83
N ASP A 678 39.43 -24.06 29.41
CA ASP A 678 40.33 -24.78 28.51
C ASP A 678 40.22 -24.27 27.07
N LEU A 679 39.02 -23.89 26.62
CA LEU A 679 38.79 -23.26 25.33
C LEU A 679 39.40 -21.85 25.25
N TRP A 680 39.25 -21.05 26.32
CA TRP A 680 39.80 -19.70 26.37
C TRP A 680 41.34 -19.71 26.36
N THR A 681 41.94 -20.63 27.13
CA THR A 681 43.40 -20.81 27.18
C THR A 681 43.98 -21.26 25.84
N GLN A 682 43.30 -22.16 25.12
CA GLN A 682 43.76 -22.62 23.80
C GLN A 682 43.67 -21.52 22.74
N THR A 683 42.61 -20.70 22.77
CA THR A 683 42.38 -19.61 21.81
C THR A 683 43.42 -18.49 21.97
N ILE A 684 43.77 -18.15 23.21
CA ILE A 684 44.82 -17.16 23.51
C ILE A 684 46.21 -17.72 23.14
N CYS A 685 46.50 -18.99 23.49
CA CYS A 685 47.77 -19.62 23.14
C CYS A 685 47.98 -19.76 21.63
N HIS A 686 46.90 -19.97 20.86
CA HIS A 686 46.96 -20.06 19.40
C HIS A 686 47.21 -18.70 18.76
N SER A 687 46.56 -17.64 19.28
CA SER A 687 46.72 -16.27 18.80
C SER A 687 48.12 -15.73 19.08
N LEU A 688 48.68 -16.00 20.26
CA LEU A 688 50.02 -15.50 20.65
C LEU A 688 51.17 -16.23 19.94
N LYS A 689 50.97 -17.48 19.51
CA LYS A 689 51.90 -18.20 18.63
C LYS A 689 52.06 -17.53 17.27
N LYS A 690 51.00 -16.90 16.75
CA LYS A 690 51.00 -16.18 15.47
C LYS A 690 51.87 -14.91 15.52
N TYR A 691 52.10 -14.36 16.71
CA TYR A 691 52.94 -13.18 16.96
C TYR A 691 54.32 -13.50 17.56
N GLY A 692 54.75 -14.77 17.49
CA GLY A 692 56.12 -15.17 17.84
C GLY A 692 56.41 -15.43 19.32
N PHE A 693 55.39 -15.42 20.19
CA PHE A 693 55.59 -15.70 21.61
C PHE A 693 55.72 -17.20 21.91
N ASN A 694 56.72 -17.58 22.71
CA ASN A 694 56.94 -18.97 23.12
C ASN A 694 55.90 -19.40 24.16
N THR A 695 55.22 -20.52 23.87
CA THR A 695 54.22 -21.21 24.71
C THR A 695 54.57 -21.37 26.19
N LYS A 696 55.86 -21.39 26.56
CA LYS A 696 56.29 -21.51 27.96
C LYS A 696 56.12 -20.20 28.75
N MET A 697 56.36 -19.03 28.13
CA MET A 697 56.08 -17.73 28.75
C MET A 697 54.56 -17.46 28.81
N THR A 698 53.83 -17.85 27.78
CA THR A 698 52.37 -17.63 27.68
C THR A 698 51.60 -18.38 28.76
N LYS A 699 51.99 -19.61 29.11
CA LYS A 699 51.38 -20.34 30.22
C LYS A 699 51.68 -19.73 31.60
N GLN A 700 52.82 -19.06 31.74
CA GLN A 700 53.22 -18.45 33.02
C GLN A 700 52.51 -17.10 33.23
N PHE A 701 52.16 -16.41 32.15
CA PHE A 701 51.41 -15.14 32.15
C PHE A 701 49.90 -15.33 32.37
N ILE A 702 49.34 -16.50 32.03
CA ILE A 702 47.91 -16.80 32.15
C ILE A 702 47.56 -17.51 33.49
N CYS A 703 48.56 -18.08 34.18
CA CYS A 703 48.36 -18.79 35.46
C CYS A 703 48.69 -17.98 36.71
N ASN A 704 49.34 -16.82 36.59
CA ASN A 704 49.40 -15.79 37.63
C ASN A 704 48.34 -14.74 37.30
#